data_AF-A0A533RF67-F1
#
_entry.id   AF-A0A533RF67-F1
#
_cell.length_a   1.000
_cell.length_b   1.000
_cell.length_c   1.000
_cell.angle_alpha   90.00
_cell.angle_beta   90.00
_cell.angle_gamma   90.00
#
_symmetry.space_group_name_H-M   'P 1'
#
loop_
_entity.id
_entity.type
_entity.pdbx_description
1 polymer ?
#
loop_
_entity_poly.entity_id
_entity_poly.type
_entity_poly.pdbx_seq_one_letter_code
_entity_poly.pdbx_strand_id
1 'polypeptide(L)'
;MSDASLLLIVRQRPAAHPELERLLEELQAGFGYDPYTTRQRLLGPGLAQLAQGGRVALDGPAALLRRHGYACWIIVPPRPAFAPPRLRNLNIGAEAVEFLCEKEQRVRLERGTPVVGVLADLSGELAGRQVKRLLAQHAYLGRDQATLFTPEEIRQAIYKGQPVFDCYLLDGEGAVAAAFRVLPGRFNPEGLGGRAGLSAAHNLEAVTRLVGEYAGSFRMHTDFGLSQLPGCLPQPASTEPAAILENLDTLTRYGWLVAALAESSANSRAADDPSPGTVLAAVAGGVVAVPGELAAVAGELDAAAKQSPPEGRPVRLPPLPPPPERPDPPSSLRQRLPVIALAAGGLLLGIAGKSDLLAPLLDRALRSGLLPGAAAVGLCWGAFACLRLKRFVENTPTSRIRSLAMGLVEVRGRAIRRYALVAPMTQSACVWYRLRRYRRDQRNNWTLTSQSDSGHVPFVLDDGSGRVVIDPAGATVRAKTEQTGFPGESTLLGAATDGGPDEKWVEELIYEGTTLYVLGQARPAREVGAGLRGRTAELLRRLKLDPHALRRYDTNGDGRLDADEWQAARDDAEQLAAAEQLGEPREPAVDPVLLGKPSHGMPFLIAEGETGGDLAKRYGWFAAVLLMFGAAAFILAVKLALDHFQSW
;
A
#
# COMPACT_ATOMS: atom_id res chain seq x y z
N MET A 1 17.24 -16.49 44.83
CA MET A 1 16.80 -17.32 43.69
C MET A 1 16.27 -16.35 42.66
N SER A 2 17.02 -16.09 41.59
CA SER A 2 16.59 -15.17 40.53
C SER A 2 15.43 -15.82 39.77
N ASP A 3 14.21 -15.34 39.96
CA ASP A 3 13.05 -15.77 39.18
C ASP A 3 13.38 -15.56 37.69
N ALA A 4 13.50 -16.66 36.94
CA ALA A 4 13.69 -16.60 35.51
C ALA A 4 12.43 -15.98 34.90
N SER A 5 12.57 -14.83 34.24
CA SER A 5 11.45 -14.16 33.58
C SER A 5 10.85 -15.06 32.49
N LEU A 6 9.58 -15.42 32.62
CA LEU A 6 8.86 -16.23 31.65
C LEU A 6 8.39 -15.38 30.47
N LEU A 7 8.24 -16.01 29.31
CA LEU A 7 7.70 -15.39 28.09
C LEU A 7 6.33 -15.96 27.77
N LEU A 8 5.37 -15.08 27.47
CA LEU A 8 4.09 -15.44 26.87
C LEU A 8 4.20 -15.30 25.35
N ILE A 9 4.22 -16.43 24.65
CA ILE A 9 4.33 -16.50 23.20
C ILE A 9 2.97 -16.87 22.61
N VAL A 10 2.57 -16.19 21.54
CA VAL A 10 1.30 -16.40 20.85
C VAL A 10 1.53 -16.68 19.37
N ARG A 11 0.76 -17.60 18.80
CA ARG A 11 0.68 -17.78 17.35
C ARG A 11 -0.19 -16.67 16.77
N GLN A 12 0.41 -15.86 15.90
CA GLN A 12 -0.30 -14.79 15.22
C GLN A 12 -1.31 -15.34 14.22
N ARG A 13 -2.37 -14.59 13.98
CA ARG A 13 -3.33 -14.87 12.93
C ARG A 13 -3.12 -13.87 11.79
N PRO A 14 -3.09 -14.33 10.52
CA PRO A 14 -2.75 -13.46 9.41
C PRO A 14 -3.89 -12.47 9.07
N ALA A 15 -5.15 -12.79 9.43
CA ALA A 15 -6.31 -11.91 9.27
C ALA A 15 -6.94 -11.55 10.61
N ALA A 16 -7.51 -10.33 10.68
CA ALA A 16 -8.31 -9.91 11.81
C ALA A 16 -9.61 -10.72 11.90
N HIS A 17 -9.91 -11.23 13.09
CA HIS A 17 -11.18 -11.89 13.39
C HIS A 17 -12.18 -10.85 13.94
N PRO A 18 -13.49 -10.97 13.68
CA PRO A 18 -14.50 -10.03 14.22
C PRO A 18 -14.46 -9.87 15.75
N GLU A 19 -13.96 -10.87 16.48
CA GLU A 19 -13.83 -10.83 17.95
C GLU A 19 -12.53 -10.18 18.43
N LEU A 20 -11.62 -9.79 17.52
CA LEU A 20 -10.33 -9.21 17.89
C LEU A 20 -10.49 -7.92 18.71
N GLU A 21 -11.41 -7.02 18.31
CA GLU A 21 -11.64 -5.78 19.07
C GLU A 21 -12.07 -6.07 20.51
N ARG A 22 -12.95 -7.07 20.69
CA ARG A 22 -13.45 -7.50 21.99
C ARG A 22 -12.33 -8.09 22.86
N LEU A 23 -11.46 -8.89 22.25
CA LEU A 23 -10.26 -9.44 22.90
C LEU A 23 -9.30 -8.32 23.35
N LEU A 24 -9.09 -7.29 22.52
CA LEU A 24 -8.23 -6.16 22.86
C LEU A 24 -8.80 -5.35 24.03
N GLU A 25 -10.10 -5.11 24.04
CA GLU A 25 -10.81 -4.46 25.16
C GLU A 25 -10.68 -5.28 26.45
N GLU A 26 -10.89 -6.60 26.40
CA GLU A 26 -10.76 -7.49 27.56
C GLU A 26 -9.32 -7.54 28.10
N LEU A 27 -8.31 -7.59 27.22
CA LEU A 27 -6.90 -7.57 27.60
C LEU A 27 -6.49 -6.22 28.23
N GLN A 28 -7.00 -5.12 27.70
CA GLN A 28 -6.76 -3.79 28.25
C GLN A 28 -7.42 -3.63 29.62
N ALA A 29 -8.70 -3.98 29.75
CA ALA A 29 -9.46 -3.82 30.98
C ALA A 29 -8.99 -4.76 32.10
N GLY A 30 -8.67 -6.02 31.75
CA GLY A 30 -8.29 -7.04 32.74
C GLY A 30 -6.82 -6.99 33.16
N PHE A 31 -5.92 -6.57 32.26
CA PHE A 31 -4.47 -6.73 32.46
C PHE A 31 -3.65 -5.52 32.04
N GLY A 32 -4.27 -4.42 31.58
CA GLY A 32 -3.58 -3.16 31.27
C GLY A 32 -2.75 -3.18 29.99
N TYR A 33 -2.99 -4.12 29.07
CA TYR A 33 -2.28 -4.14 27.79
C TYR A 33 -2.72 -2.99 26.87
N ASP A 34 -1.75 -2.35 26.21
CA ASP A 34 -2.04 -1.32 25.22
C ASP A 34 -2.67 -1.96 23.95
N PRO A 35 -3.87 -1.52 23.51
CA PRO A 35 -4.59 -2.13 22.38
C PRO A 35 -3.83 -2.10 21.06
N TYR A 36 -3.05 -1.05 20.82
CA TYR A 36 -2.33 -0.86 19.56
C TYR A 36 -1.19 -1.89 19.42
N THR A 37 -0.30 -1.95 20.42
CA THR A 37 0.81 -2.91 20.46
C THR A 37 0.31 -4.36 20.54
N THR A 38 -0.77 -4.62 21.28
CA THR A 38 -1.39 -5.94 21.36
C THR A 38 -1.94 -6.38 20.00
N ARG A 39 -2.63 -5.50 19.27
CA ARG A 39 -3.08 -5.78 17.90
C ARG A 39 -1.92 -6.14 17.00
N GLN A 40 -0.83 -5.37 17.02
CA GLN A 40 0.37 -5.64 16.22
C GLN A 40 1.02 -6.99 16.55
N ARG A 41 0.93 -7.43 17.82
CA ARG A 41 1.49 -8.71 18.27
C ARG A 41 0.56 -9.90 18.00
N LEU A 42 -0.74 -9.70 17.85
CA LEU A 42 -1.71 -10.75 17.54
C LEU A 42 -1.92 -10.97 16.03
N LEU A 43 -1.65 -9.96 15.21
CA LEU A 43 -1.78 -10.01 13.76
C LEU A 43 -0.45 -10.29 13.07
N GLY A 44 -0.44 -11.28 12.17
CA GLY A 44 0.73 -11.66 11.38
C GLY A 44 0.80 -13.15 11.08
N PRO A 45 1.78 -13.60 10.28
CA PRO A 45 1.89 -14.99 9.85
C PRO A 45 2.70 -15.88 10.81
N GLY A 46 3.39 -15.32 11.82
CA GLY A 46 4.39 -16.02 12.63
C GLY A 46 4.05 -16.17 14.11
N LEU A 47 5.08 -16.17 14.94
CA LEU A 47 5.00 -16.16 16.41
C LEU A 47 5.35 -14.77 16.95
N ALA A 48 4.76 -14.37 18.07
CA ALA A 48 5.10 -13.12 18.73
C ALA A 48 5.21 -13.28 20.24
N GLN A 49 6.14 -12.54 20.85
CA GLN A 49 6.16 -12.36 22.30
C GLN A 49 5.10 -11.32 22.66
N LEU A 50 4.06 -11.75 23.39
CA LEU A 50 3.03 -10.84 23.87
C LEU A 50 3.47 -10.12 25.14
N ALA A 51 4.02 -10.86 26.10
CA ALA A 51 4.39 -10.34 27.41
C ALA A 51 5.58 -11.12 28.03
N GLN A 52 6.18 -10.55 29.06
CA GLN A 52 7.24 -11.16 29.87
C GLN A 52 7.01 -10.85 31.35
N GLY A 53 7.19 -11.84 32.23
CA GLY A 53 6.94 -11.65 33.67
C GLY A 53 6.94 -12.94 34.47
N GLY A 54 6.41 -12.88 35.69
CA GLY A 54 6.18 -14.06 36.53
C GLY A 54 4.97 -14.87 36.10
N ARG A 55 4.90 -16.15 36.48
CA ARG A 55 3.87 -17.10 36.01
C ARG A 55 2.45 -16.61 36.31
N VAL A 56 2.23 -16.14 37.53
CA VAL A 56 0.93 -15.64 38.02
C VAL A 56 0.39 -14.48 37.18
N ALA A 57 1.28 -13.59 36.71
CA ALA A 57 0.88 -12.45 35.88
C ALA A 57 0.53 -12.85 34.44
N LEU A 58 1.07 -13.97 33.94
CA LEU A 58 0.90 -14.43 32.56
C LEU A 58 -0.23 -15.45 32.39
N ASP A 59 -0.60 -16.19 33.44
CA ASP A 59 -1.65 -17.22 33.36
C ASP A 59 -3.03 -16.63 33.01
N GLY A 60 -3.37 -15.46 33.57
CA GLY A 60 -4.63 -14.76 33.26
C GLY A 60 -4.77 -14.37 31.78
N PRO A 61 -3.81 -13.60 31.21
CA PRO A 61 -3.79 -13.28 29.79
C PRO A 61 -3.74 -14.52 28.89
N ALA A 62 -2.98 -15.56 29.25
CA ALA A 62 -2.90 -16.80 28.50
C ALA A 62 -4.24 -17.55 28.45
N ALA A 63 -4.96 -17.62 29.58
CA ALA A 63 -6.29 -18.23 29.62
C ALA A 63 -7.29 -17.47 28.75
N LEU A 64 -7.23 -16.14 28.76
CA LEU A 64 -8.08 -15.29 27.92
C LEU A 64 -7.81 -15.52 26.42
N LEU A 65 -6.54 -15.56 26.01
CA LEU A 65 -6.16 -15.86 24.63
C LEU A 65 -6.68 -17.22 24.16
N ARG A 66 -6.55 -18.26 24.99
CA ARG A 66 -7.05 -19.60 24.67
C ARG A 66 -8.57 -19.64 24.50
N ARG A 67 -9.32 -18.89 25.34
CA ARG A 67 -10.79 -18.76 25.21
C ARG A 67 -11.20 -18.15 23.88
N HIS A 68 -10.44 -17.20 23.36
CA HIS A 68 -10.62 -16.59 22.04
C HIS A 68 -9.94 -17.41 20.91
N GLY A 69 -9.53 -18.64 21.20
CA GLY A 69 -8.98 -19.60 20.22
C GLY A 69 -7.53 -19.35 19.78
N TYR A 70 -6.77 -18.51 20.48
CA TYR A 70 -5.35 -18.33 20.19
C TYR A 70 -4.51 -19.45 20.80
N ALA A 71 -3.57 -19.99 20.02
CA ALA A 71 -2.54 -20.87 20.54
C ALA A 71 -1.47 -20.03 21.26
N CYS A 72 -1.28 -20.28 22.56
CA CYS A 72 -0.30 -19.57 23.36
C CYS A 72 0.43 -20.47 24.36
N TRP A 73 1.69 -20.12 24.63
CA TRP A 73 2.60 -20.87 25.46
C TRP A 73 3.28 -19.94 26.47
N ILE A 74 3.48 -20.45 27.69
CA ILE A 74 4.30 -19.78 28.70
C ILE A 74 5.55 -20.62 28.86
N ILE A 75 6.69 -20.09 28.42
CA ILE A 75 7.96 -20.82 28.46
C ILE A 75 9.04 -20.01 29.17
N VAL A 76 9.99 -20.73 29.78
CA VAL A 76 11.27 -20.14 30.14
C VAL A 76 12.08 -20.05 28.85
N PRO A 77 12.65 -18.89 28.49
CA PRO A 77 13.44 -18.77 27.28
C PRO A 77 14.63 -19.75 27.34
N PRO A 78 14.73 -20.71 26.40
CA PRO A 78 15.80 -21.69 26.43
C PRO A 78 17.13 -21.03 26.10
N ARG A 79 18.20 -21.48 26.77
CA ARG A 79 19.57 -21.13 26.41
C ARG A 79 20.10 -22.19 25.44
N PRO A 80 20.51 -21.83 24.21
CA PRO A 80 21.07 -22.79 23.28
C PRO A 80 22.28 -23.50 23.90
N ALA A 81 22.21 -24.81 24.08
CA ALA A 81 23.34 -25.60 24.59
C ALA A 81 24.43 -25.76 23.52
N PHE A 82 24.02 -25.85 22.26
CA PHE A 82 24.90 -25.95 21.10
C PHE A 82 24.23 -25.42 19.83
N ALA A 83 25.05 -25.05 18.85
CA ALA A 83 24.59 -24.75 17.49
C ALA A 83 24.53 -26.05 16.67
N PRO A 84 23.51 -26.26 15.83
CA PRO A 84 23.42 -27.45 15.00
C PRO A 84 24.66 -27.59 14.09
N PRO A 85 25.40 -28.71 14.16
CA PRO A 85 26.56 -28.95 13.32
C PRO A 85 26.14 -29.09 11.85
N ARG A 86 27.00 -28.64 10.93
CA ARG A 86 26.72 -28.69 9.50
C ARG A 86 26.77 -30.13 8.97
N LEU A 87 25.78 -30.50 8.17
CA LEU A 87 25.72 -31.78 7.47
C LEU A 87 26.83 -31.87 6.40
N ARG A 88 27.53 -33.01 6.36
CA ARG A 88 28.55 -33.32 5.35
C ARG A 88 28.12 -34.46 4.45
N ASN A 89 27.58 -35.52 5.02
CA ASN A 89 27.08 -36.67 4.28
C ASN A 89 25.88 -37.26 5.02
N LEU A 90 25.04 -38.02 4.32
CA LEU A 90 23.95 -38.77 4.92
C LEU A 90 23.89 -40.18 4.34
N ASN A 91 23.40 -41.13 5.13
CA ASN A 91 23.18 -42.50 4.70
C ASN A 91 21.76 -42.94 5.07
N ILE A 92 21.03 -43.46 4.10
CA ILE A 92 19.61 -43.82 4.25
C ILE A 92 19.53 -45.33 4.50
N GLY A 93 19.18 -45.72 5.72
CA GLY A 93 18.84 -47.10 6.08
C GLY A 93 17.32 -47.33 6.13
N ALA A 94 16.89 -48.58 6.26
CA ALA A 94 15.45 -48.91 6.33
C ALA A 94 14.78 -48.35 7.60
N GLU A 95 15.45 -48.51 8.74
CA GLU A 95 14.93 -48.16 10.08
C GLU A 95 15.41 -46.80 10.60
N ALA A 96 16.50 -46.27 10.06
CA ALA A 96 17.07 -45.00 10.49
C ALA A 96 17.83 -44.30 9.35
N VAL A 97 17.93 -42.97 9.46
CA VAL A 97 18.83 -42.15 8.62
C VAL A 97 20.00 -41.69 9.48
N GLU A 98 21.21 -41.91 8.99
CA GLU A 98 22.43 -41.45 9.64
C GLU A 98 22.93 -40.18 8.97
N PHE A 99 23.08 -39.11 9.73
CA PHE A 99 23.62 -37.83 9.30
C PHE A 99 25.04 -37.66 9.85
N LEU A 100 26.02 -37.64 8.95
CA LEU A 100 27.41 -37.33 9.28
C LEU A 100 27.63 -35.82 9.20
N CYS A 101 27.87 -35.20 10.34
CA CYS A 101 28.06 -33.77 10.49
C CYS A 101 29.55 -33.42 10.66
N GLU A 102 29.84 -32.12 10.76
CA GLU A 102 31.18 -31.64 11.06
C GLU A 102 31.75 -32.20 12.36
N LYS A 103 33.10 -32.25 12.44
CA LYS A 103 33.83 -32.85 13.57
C LYS A 103 33.48 -34.33 13.81
N GLU A 104 33.11 -35.04 12.74
CA GLU A 104 32.72 -36.45 12.74
C GLU A 104 31.54 -36.80 13.66
N GLN A 105 30.72 -35.79 14.00
CA GLN A 105 29.52 -35.99 14.80
C GLN A 105 28.47 -36.76 13.99
N ARG A 106 27.94 -37.84 14.55
CA ARG A 106 26.89 -38.66 13.93
C ARG A 106 25.56 -38.38 14.62
N VAL A 107 24.57 -37.98 13.84
CA VAL A 107 23.19 -37.80 14.31
C VAL A 107 22.34 -38.86 13.65
N ARG A 108 21.67 -39.70 14.45
CA ARG A 108 20.83 -40.79 13.97
C ARG A 108 19.37 -40.43 14.17
N LEU A 109 18.60 -40.39 13.08
CA LEU A 109 17.16 -40.22 13.10
C LEU A 109 16.51 -41.60 12.97
N GLU A 110 15.96 -42.11 14.07
CA GLU A 110 15.19 -43.35 14.05
C GLU A 110 13.77 -43.10 13.56
N ARG A 111 13.18 -44.10 12.92
CA ARG A 111 11.80 -44.00 12.45
C ARG A 111 10.86 -43.82 13.65
N GLY A 112 10.04 -42.78 13.63
CA GLY A 112 9.10 -42.46 14.71
C GLY A 112 9.59 -41.39 15.68
N THR A 113 10.85 -40.94 15.62
CA THR A 113 11.35 -39.86 16.48
C THR A 113 10.60 -38.54 16.21
N PRO A 114 10.17 -37.79 17.25
CA PRO A 114 9.62 -36.45 17.08
C PRO A 114 10.69 -35.45 16.64
N VAL A 115 10.37 -34.64 15.64
CA VAL A 115 11.31 -33.71 15.00
C VAL A 115 10.69 -32.33 14.80
N VAL A 116 11.48 -31.29 15.10
CA VAL A 116 11.19 -29.91 14.75
C VAL A 116 12.16 -29.44 13.68
N GLY A 117 11.63 -29.03 12.53
CA GLY A 117 12.39 -28.48 11.41
C GLY A 117 12.18 -26.98 11.29
N VAL A 118 13.25 -26.23 11.06
CA VAL A 118 13.19 -24.80 10.73
C VAL A 118 13.80 -24.60 9.33
N LEU A 119 12.96 -24.23 8.37
CA LEU A 119 13.39 -23.81 7.04
C LEU A 119 13.38 -22.29 7.00
N ALA A 120 14.55 -21.68 6.80
CA ALA A 120 14.76 -20.25 6.96
C ALA A 120 15.51 -19.64 5.77
N ASP A 121 15.32 -18.33 5.56
CA ASP A 121 16.10 -17.52 4.62
C ASP A 121 17.11 -16.66 5.40
N LEU A 122 18.40 -16.92 5.22
CA LEU A 122 19.49 -16.22 5.91
C LEU A 122 19.75 -14.81 5.39
N SER A 123 19.15 -14.42 4.27
CA SER A 123 19.33 -13.07 3.73
C SER A 123 18.73 -11.97 4.61
N GLY A 124 17.80 -12.31 5.50
CA GLY A 124 17.02 -11.34 6.29
C GLY A 124 16.02 -10.52 5.47
N GLU A 125 15.90 -10.79 4.16
CA GLU A 125 15.03 -10.01 3.27
C GLU A 125 13.60 -10.56 3.17
N LEU A 126 13.31 -11.72 3.76
CA LEU A 126 12.02 -12.42 3.59
C LEU A 126 10.83 -11.53 3.97
N ALA A 127 10.88 -10.89 5.15
CA ALA A 127 9.86 -9.93 5.59
C ALA A 127 9.72 -8.75 4.62
N GLY A 128 10.84 -8.14 4.21
CA GLY A 128 10.84 -7.02 3.27
C GLY A 128 10.28 -7.39 1.89
N ARG A 129 10.59 -8.59 1.38
CA ARG A 129 10.07 -9.13 0.12
C ARG A 129 8.57 -9.39 0.22
N GLN A 130 8.07 -9.92 1.34
CA GLN A 130 6.64 -10.11 1.56
C GLN A 130 5.89 -8.78 1.59
N VAL A 131 6.41 -7.79 2.31
CA VAL A 131 5.82 -6.45 2.33
C VAL A 131 5.79 -5.85 0.93
N LYS A 132 6.92 -5.82 0.21
CA LYS A 132 6.99 -5.32 -1.18
C LYS A 132 5.98 -6.03 -2.10
N ARG A 133 5.82 -7.35 -1.95
CA ARG A 133 4.88 -8.14 -2.76
C ARG A 133 3.43 -7.88 -2.37
N LEU A 134 3.11 -7.69 -1.08
CA LEU A 134 1.77 -7.28 -0.63
C LEU A 134 1.42 -5.89 -1.17
N LEU A 135 2.36 -4.94 -1.11
CA LEU A 135 2.16 -3.60 -1.68
C LEU A 135 1.91 -3.67 -3.18
N ALA A 136 2.66 -4.50 -3.91
CA ALA A 136 2.41 -4.74 -5.32
C ALA A 136 1.04 -5.38 -5.56
N GLN A 137 0.63 -6.37 -4.77
CA GLN A 137 -0.71 -6.98 -4.89
C GLN A 137 -1.81 -5.95 -4.61
N HIS A 138 -1.66 -5.10 -3.59
CA HIS A 138 -2.57 -4.00 -3.35
C HIS A 138 -2.63 -3.03 -4.53
N ALA A 139 -1.48 -2.70 -5.13
CA ALA A 139 -1.39 -1.85 -6.32
C ALA A 139 -2.19 -2.41 -7.50
N TYR A 140 -2.03 -3.70 -7.81
CA TYR A 140 -2.57 -4.31 -9.01
C TYR A 140 -3.97 -4.93 -8.85
N LEU A 141 -4.27 -5.48 -7.67
CA LEU A 141 -5.50 -6.24 -7.38
C LEU A 141 -6.45 -5.48 -6.44
N GLY A 142 -5.98 -4.41 -5.80
CA GLY A 142 -6.75 -3.63 -4.82
C GLY A 142 -6.64 -4.14 -3.39
N ARG A 143 -7.20 -3.37 -2.45
CA ARG A 143 -7.07 -3.63 -1.00
C ARG A 143 -7.73 -4.94 -0.58
N ASP A 144 -8.92 -5.21 -1.11
CA ASP A 144 -9.77 -6.30 -0.66
C ASP A 144 -9.40 -7.67 -1.27
N GLN A 145 -8.53 -7.69 -2.28
CA GLN A 145 -8.11 -8.91 -2.98
C GLN A 145 -6.66 -9.32 -2.69
N ALA A 146 -5.95 -8.59 -1.83
CA ALA A 146 -4.61 -8.99 -1.43
C ALA A 146 -4.68 -10.22 -0.54
N THR A 147 -4.30 -11.36 -1.11
CA THR A 147 -4.25 -12.64 -0.39
C THR A 147 -3.07 -12.66 0.56
N LEU A 148 -3.31 -13.00 1.83
CA LEU A 148 -2.27 -13.39 2.77
C LEU A 148 -1.55 -14.63 2.21
N PHE A 149 -0.22 -14.61 2.21
CA PHE A 149 0.57 -15.68 1.59
C PHE A 149 0.31 -17.03 2.24
N THR A 150 0.15 -18.05 1.39
CA THR A 150 0.06 -19.44 1.86
C THR A 150 1.42 -19.93 2.38
N PRO A 151 1.45 -20.88 3.34
CA PRO A 151 2.71 -21.49 3.80
C PRO A 151 3.60 -22.01 2.66
N GLU A 152 3.00 -22.53 1.60
CA GLU A 152 3.66 -23.02 0.40
C GLU A 152 4.37 -21.90 -0.38
N GLU A 153 3.74 -20.73 -0.52
CA GLU A 153 4.37 -19.58 -1.16
C GLU A 153 5.55 -19.04 -0.36
N ILE A 154 5.45 -19.06 0.98
CA ILE A 154 6.56 -18.68 1.87
C ILE A 154 7.71 -19.67 1.69
N ARG A 155 7.42 -20.96 1.68
CA ARG A 155 8.40 -22.03 1.45
C ARG A 155 9.13 -21.87 0.11
N GLN A 156 8.39 -21.59 -0.97
CA GLN A 156 8.99 -21.32 -2.28
C GLN A 156 9.85 -20.05 -2.29
N ALA A 157 9.44 -18.99 -1.57
CA ALA A 157 10.22 -17.77 -1.44
C ALA A 157 11.56 -18.02 -0.73
N ILE A 158 11.56 -18.85 0.33
CA ILE A 158 12.76 -19.24 1.06
C ILE A 158 13.73 -20.01 0.15
N TYR A 159 13.25 -21.00 -0.61
CA TYR A 159 14.11 -21.74 -1.55
C TYR A 159 14.73 -20.88 -2.65
N LYS A 160 14.12 -19.75 -3.01
CA LYS A 160 14.66 -18.78 -3.98
C LYS A 160 15.66 -17.78 -3.35
N GLY A 161 15.70 -17.67 -2.02
CA GLY A 161 16.58 -16.79 -1.27
C GLY A 161 17.91 -17.46 -0.92
N GLN A 162 18.31 -17.34 0.35
CA GLN A 162 19.44 -18.08 0.93
C GLN A 162 18.92 -19.15 1.90
N PRO A 163 18.42 -20.29 1.39
CA PRO A 163 17.74 -21.26 2.24
C PRO A 163 18.73 -22.02 3.14
N VAL A 164 18.31 -22.25 4.38
CA VAL A 164 18.96 -23.13 5.34
C VAL A 164 17.90 -23.96 6.04
N PHE A 165 18.24 -25.20 6.38
CA PHE A 165 17.37 -26.07 7.13
C PHE A 165 18.06 -26.53 8.42
N ASP A 166 17.47 -26.22 9.55
CA ASP A 166 17.87 -26.75 10.86
C ASP A 166 16.87 -27.80 11.30
N CYS A 167 17.38 -28.94 11.76
CA CYS A 167 16.59 -30.05 12.23
C CYS A 167 16.96 -30.36 13.68
N TYR A 168 15.97 -30.38 14.56
CA TYR A 168 16.11 -30.68 15.98
C TYR A 168 15.33 -31.97 16.30
N LEU A 169 16.05 -32.99 16.77
CA LEU A 169 15.48 -34.26 17.21
C LEU A 169 15.14 -34.13 18.69
N LEU A 170 13.90 -34.47 19.05
CA LEU A 170 13.43 -34.43 20.42
C LEU A 170 13.51 -35.82 21.06
N ASP A 171 13.86 -35.86 22.34
CA ASP A 171 13.78 -37.09 23.14
C ASP A 171 12.33 -37.38 23.61
N GLY A 172 12.17 -38.43 24.43
CA GLY A 172 10.87 -38.83 24.98
C GLY A 172 10.25 -37.81 25.94
N GLU A 173 11.04 -36.88 26.50
CA GLU A 173 10.56 -35.78 27.35
C GLU A 173 10.25 -34.52 26.54
N GLY A 174 10.57 -34.53 25.23
CA GLY A 174 10.37 -33.41 24.31
C GLY A 174 11.53 -32.42 24.28
N ALA A 175 12.63 -32.69 24.98
CA ALA A 175 13.83 -31.86 24.99
C ALA A 175 14.71 -32.15 23.76
N VAL A 176 15.54 -31.18 23.37
CA VAL A 176 16.43 -31.31 22.20
C VAL A 176 17.58 -32.27 22.52
N ALA A 177 17.56 -33.46 21.91
CA ALA A 177 18.60 -34.48 22.08
C ALA A 177 19.76 -34.29 21.10
N ALA A 178 19.45 -34.01 19.84
CA ALA A 178 20.44 -33.81 18.79
C ALA A 178 19.90 -32.82 17.75
N ALA A 179 20.80 -32.19 16.99
CA ALA A 179 20.41 -31.34 15.87
C ALA A 179 21.42 -31.42 14.74
N PHE A 180 21.03 -31.01 13.54
CA PHE A 180 21.93 -30.81 12.41
C PHE A 180 21.43 -29.68 11.51
N ARG A 181 22.36 -29.02 10.80
CA ARG A 181 22.10 -27.93 9.86
C ARG A 181 22.48 -28.33 8.44
N VAL A 182 21.58 -28.10 7.51
CA VAL A 182 21.79 -28.36 6.08
C VAL A 182 21.93 -27.04 5.35
N LEU A 183 23.10 -26.82 4.77
CA LEU A 183 23.37 -25.71 3.86
C LEU A 183 23.39 -26.26 2.41
N PRO A 184 22.60 -25.68 1.49
CA PRO A 184 22.61 -26.07 0.08
C PRO A 184 24.02 -26.05 -0.49
N GLY A 185 24.41 -27.13 -1.18
CA GLY A 185 25.70 -27.23 -1.87
C GLY A 185 26.91 -27.42 -0.95
N ARG A 186 26.71 -27.63 0.37
CA ARG A 186 27.79 -27.88 1.34
C ARG A 186 27.81 -29.29 1.93
N PHE A 187 26.98 -30.19 1.40
CA PHE A 187 26.94 -31.62 1.76
C PHE A 187 27.01 -32.48 0.48
N ASN A 188 27.42 -33.74 0.61
CA ASN A 188 27.45 -34.69 -0.51
C ASN A 188 26.03 -35.19 -0.82
N PRO A 189 25.44 -34.88 -2.00
CA PRO A 189 24.10 -35.33 -2.36
C PRO A 189 24.02 -36.82 -2.74
N GLU A 190 25.14 -37.52 -2.97
CA GLU A 190 25.13 -38.95 -3.32
C GLU A 190 24.40 -39.81 -2.27
N GLY A 191 24.48 -39.40 -1.00
CA GLY A 191 23.77 -40.05 0.11
C GLY A 191 22.24 -40.04 0.00
N LEU A 192 21.67 -39.17 -0.85
CA LEU A 192 20.22 -39.15 -1.14
C LEU A 192 19.80 -40.24 -2.14
N GLY A 193 20.74 -40.91 -2.81
CA GLY A 193 20.47 -41.90 -3.85
C GLY A 193 19.59 -41.33 -4.96
N GLY A 194 18.53 -42.04 -5.34
CA GLY A 194 17.59 -41.62 -6.38
C GLY A 194 16.78 -40.34 -6.08
N ARG A 195 16.87 -39.79 -4.86
CA ARG A 195 16.24 -38.51 -4.49
C ARG A 195 17.12 -37.30 -4.77
N ALA A 196 18.39 -37.52 -5.14
CA ALA A 196 19.30 -36.43 -5.51
C ALA A 196 18.84 -35.79 -6.83
N GLY A 197 18.78 -34.47 -6.85
CA GLY A 197 18.57 -33.66 -8.05
C GLY A 197 19.78 -32.82 -8.42
N LEU A 198 19.63 -32.08 -9.52
CA LEU A 198 20.71 -31.29 -10.13
C LEU A 198 20.98 -29.97 -9.40
N SER A 199 20.03 -29.45 -8.61
CA SER A 199 20.18 -28.16 -7.92
C SER A 199 20.34 -28.34 -6.42
N ALA A 200 21.17 -27.49 -5.81
CA ALA A 200 21.39 -27.48 -4.37
C ALA A 200 20.11 -27.24 -3.56
N ALA A 201 19.18 -26.41 -4.08
CA ALA A 201 17.89 -26.15 -3.46
C ALA A 201 16.96 -27.39 -3.54
N HIS A 202 16.96 -28.11 -4.66
CA HIS A 202 16.20 -29.36 -4.78
C HIS A 202 16.74 -30.43 -3.82
N ASN A 203 18.07 -30.52 -3.69
CA ASN A 203 18.70 -31.44 -2.73
C ASN A 203 18.35 -31.09 -1.28
N LEU A 204 18.24 -29.80 -0.94
CA LEU A 204 17.73 -29.37 0.37
C LEU A 204 16.28 -29.81 0.57
N GLU A 205 15.41 -29.59 -0.42
CA GLU A 205 14.00 -30.03 -0.37
C GLU A 205 13.89 -31.54 -0.18
N ALA A 206 14.72 -32.32 -0.88
CA ALA A 206 14.79 -33.78 -0.73
C ALA A 206 15.17 -34.18 0.71
N VAL A 207 16.13 -33.50 1.35
CA VAL A 207 16.48 -33.74 2.76
C VAL A 207 15.30 -33.40 3.68
N THR A 208 14.63 -32.26 3.48
CA THR A 208 13.46 -31.89 4.32
C THR A 208 12.33 -32.91 4.22
N ARG A 209 12.10 -33.45 3.01
CA ARG A 209 11.09 -34.49 2.79
C ARG A 209 11.51 -35.81 3.43
N LEU A 210 12.76 -36.22 3.29
CA LEU A 210 13.32 -37.41 3.92
C LEU A 210 13.15 -37.37 5.44
N VAL A 211 13.43 -36.23 6.08
CA VAL A 211 13.22 -36.07 7.53
C VAL A 211 11.74 -36.26 7.88
N GLY A 212 10.83 -35.69 7.10
CA GLY A 212 9.38 -35.90 7.28
C GLY A 212 8.91 -37.34 7.07
N GLU A 213 9.57 -38.12 6.21
CA GLU A 213 9.26 -39.55 5.96
C GLU A 213 9.65 -40.47 7.12
N TYR A 214 10.66 -40.09 7.91
CA TYR A 214 11.17 -40.89 9.04
C TYR A 214 10.65 -40.38 10.39
N ALA A 215 10.40 -39.09 10.53
CA ALA A 215 9.90 -38.52 11.78
C ALA A 215 8.50 -39.07 12.12
N GLY A 216 8.26 -39.37 13.39
CA GLY A 216 6.92 -39.78 13.86
C GLY A 216 5.96 -38.59 13.95
N SER A 217 6.45 -37.46 14.47
CA SER A 217 5.78 -36.17 14.38
C SER A 217 6.76 -35.14 13.82
N PHE A 218 6.36 -34.45 12.75
CA PHE A 218 7.20 -33.46 12.09
C PHE A 218 6.49 -32.10 12.10
N ARG A 219 7.09 -31.12 12.79
CA ARG A 219 6.63 -29.72 12.74
C ARG A 219 7.65 -28.89 11.99
N MET A 220 7.26 -28.39 10.83
CA MET A 220 8.09 -27.51 10.01
C MET A 220 7.70 -26.05 10.21
N HIS A 221 8.69 -25.22 10.56
CA HIS A 221 8.57 -23.79 10.74
C HIS A 221 9.23 -23.04 9.59
N THR A 222 8.51 -22.10 9.01
CA THR A 222 8.95 -21.25 7.87
C THR A 222 8.83 -19.75 8.18
N ASP A 223 8.61 -19.42 9.45
CA ASP A 223 8.29 -18.10 9.97
C ASP A 223 9.49 -17.41 10.63
N PHE A 224 10.71 -17.88 10.37
CA PHE A 224 11.95 -17.19 10.74
C PHE A 224 12.05 -15.84 10.01
N GLY A 225 12.31 -14.77 10.75
CA GLY A 225 12.28 -13.39 10.24
C GLY A 225 10.88 -12.80 10.03
N LEU A 226 9.82 -13.60 10.17
CA LEU A 226 8.44 -13.13 10.23
C LEU A 226 7.91 -13.08 11.68
N SER A 227 8.54 -13.86 12.57
CA SER A 227 8.17 -13.95 13.97
C SER A 227 8.82 -12.83 14.79
N GLN A 228 8.00 -12.10 15.57
CA GLN A 228 8.44 -11.03 16.47
C GLN A 228 8.84 -11.59 17.83
N LEU A 229 9.95 -12.34 17.83
CA LEU A 229 10.49 -12.99 19.01
C LEU A 229 11.81 -12.34 19.45
N PRO A 230 12.08 -12.28 20.76
CA PRO A 230 13.23 -11.55 21.30
C PRO A 230 14.54 -12.15 20.81
N GLY A 231 15.38 -11.33 20.17
CA GLY A 231 16.70 -11.75 19.67
C GLY A 231 16.65 -12.79 18.55
N CYS A 232 15.52 -12.90 17.84
CA CYS A 232 15.28 -13.86 16.75
C CYS A 232 15.00 -13.19 15.39
N LEU A 233 15.26 -11.88 15.27
CA LEU A 233 15.07 -11.13 14.02
C LEU A 233 16.38 -11.11 13.22
N PRO A 234 16.41 -11.66 12.00
CA PRO A 234 17.58 -11.61 11.16
C PRO A 234 17.83 -10.18 10.67
N GLN A 235 19.10 -9.82 10.52
CA GLN A 235 19.50 -8.57 9.90
C GLN A 235 19.56 -8.75 8.38
N PRO A 236 19.27 -7.70 7.58
CA PRO A 236 19.51 -7.74 6.14
C PRO A 236 21.00 -8.03 5.90
N ALA A 237 21.31 -9.19 5.34
CA ALA A 237 22.69 -9.55 5.08
C ALA A 237 23.21 -8.65 3.95
N SER A 238 24.06 -7.67 4.29
CA SER A 238 25.03 -7.16 3.32
C SER A 238 25.87 -8.34 2.86
N THR A 239 26.54 -8.26 1.71
CA THR A 239 27.40 -9.35 1.18
C THR A 239 28.55 -9.75 2.14
N GLU A 240 28.60 -9.18 3.34
CA GLU A 240 29.56 -9.45 4.40
C GLU A 240 29.32 -10.81 5.07
N PRO A 241 30.36 -11.65 5.17
CA PRO A 241 30.27 -12.95 5.84
C PRO A 241 29.87 -12.88 7.32
N ALA A 242 30.19 -11.78 8.01
CA ALA A 242 29.89 -11.60 9.44
C ALA A 242 28.38 -11.53 9.71
N ALA A 243 27.62 -10.81 8.86
CA ALA A 243 26.17 -10.70 8.99
C ALA A 243 25.47 -12.07 8.84
N ILE A 244 25.98 -12.92 7.94
CA ILE A 244 25.46 -14.28 7.75
C ILE A 244 25.70 -15.13 9.00
N LEU A 245 26.87 -15.01 9.64
CA LEU A 245 27.17 -15.72 10.89
C LEU A 245 26.26 -15.27 12.03
N GLU A 246 26.01 -13.98 12.16
CA GLU A 246 25.06 -13.45 13.16
C GLU A 246 23.62 -13.93 12.92
N ASN A 247 23.20 -14.00 11.65
CA ASN A 247 21.89 -14.57 11.28
C ASN A 247 21.80 -16.07 11.60
N LEU A 248 22.91 -16.82 11.50
CA LEU A 248 22.96 -18.24 11.89
C LEU A 248 22.86 -18.43 13.42
N ASP A 249 23.43 -17.53 14.21
CA ASP A 249 23.28 -17.53 15.67
C ASP A 249 21.84 -17.18 16.08
N THR A 250 21.26 -16.19 15.40
CA THR A 250 19.86 -15.78 15.54
C THR A 250 18.90 -16.94 15.19
N LEU A 251 19.18 -17.65 14.09
CA LEU A 251 18.43 -18.85 13.69
C LEU A 251 18.53 -19.95 14.74
N THR A 252 19.73 -20.16 15.31
CA THR A 252 19.94 -21.14 16.37
C THR A 252 19.06 -20.83 17.59
N ARG A 253 19.02 -19.57 18.03
CA ARG A 253 18.14 -19.13 19.14
C ARG A 253 16.67 -19.37 18.83
N TYR A 254 16.25 -19.05 17.61
CA TYR A 254 14.89 -19.28 17.15
C TYR A 254 14.54 -20.78 17.16
N GLY A 255 15.42 -21.64 16.63
CA GLY A 255 15.20 -23.09 16.59
C GLY A 255 15.05 -23.72 17.98
N TRP A 256 15.90 -23.33 18.93
CA TRP A 256 15.78 -23.77 20.34
C TRP A 256 14.46 -23.33 20.98
N LEU A 257 14.04 -22.09 20.72
CA LEU A 257 12.77 -21.57 21.24
C LEU A 257 11.56 -22.33 20.66
N VAL A 258 11.55 -22.58 19.36
CA VAL A 258 10.47 -23.32 18.71
C VAL A 258 10.45 -24.80 19.13
N ALA A 259 11.61 -25.41 19.36
CA ALA A 259 11.70 -26.74 19.95
C ALA A 259 11.08 -26.79 21.36
N ALA A 260 11.37 -25.81 22.21
CA ALA A 260 10.76 -25.71 23.55
C ALA A 260 9.22 -25.49 23.50
N LEU A 261 8.70 -24.84 22.46
CA LEU A 261 7.24 -24.74 22.25
C LEU A 261 6.61 -26.10 21.91
N ALA A 262 7.33 -26.96 21.17
CA ALA A 262 6.87 -28.31 20.87
C ALA A 262 6.81 -29.18 22.14
N GLU A 263 7.83 -29.08 23.00
CA GLU A 263 7.88 -29.70 24.33
C GLU A 263 6.67 -29.29 25.20
N SER A 264 6.44 -27.98 25.37
CA SER A 264 5.31 -27.45 26.16
C SER A 264 3.95 -27.93 25.64
N SER A 265 3.81 -28.10 24.32
CA SER A 265 2.60 -28.61 23.70
C SER A 265 2.40 -30.11 23.95
N ALA A 266 3.47 -30.90 24.03
CA ALA A 266 3.42 -32.32 24.34
C ALA A 266 3.04 -32.54 25.81
N ASN A 267 3.65 -31.78 26.72
CA ASN A 267 3.35 -31.84 28.17
C ASN A 267 1.93 -31.38 28.50
N SER A 268 1.39 -30.40 27.75
CA SER A 268 -0.01 -29.97 27.91
C SER A 268 -1.01 -31.05 27.47
N ARG A 269 -0.69 -31.86 26.45
CA ARG A 269 -1.54 -33.00 26.03
C ARG A 269 -1.50 -34.17 26.99
N ALA A 270 -0.36 -34.42 27.64
CA ALA A 270 -0.23 -35.46 28.66
C ALA A 270 -0.91 -35.10 29.99
N ALA A 271 -1.04 -33.80 30.31
CA ALA A 271 -1.72 -33.33 31.52
C ALA A 271 -3.27 -33.27 31.38
N ASP A 272 -3.79 -33.26 30.15
CA ASP A 272 -5.24 -33.22 29.84
C ASP A 272 -5.83 -34.63 29.57
N ASP A 273 -5.11 -35.71 29.89
CA ASP A 273 -5.57 -37.09 29.69
C ASP A 273 -6.05 -37.72 31.01
N PRO A 274 -7.32 -37.57 31.43
CA PRO A 274 -7.90 -38.51 32.37
C PRO A 274 -8.12 -39.83 31.63
N SER A 275 -7.39 -40.87 32.07
CA SER A 275 -7.50 -42.27 31.67
C SER A 275 -8.87 -42.68 31.08
N PRO A 276 -8.93 -43.40 29.94
CA PRO A 276 -10.16 -43.81 29.25
C PRO A 276 -10.86 -45.00 29.95
N GLY A 277 -11.02 -44.93 31.27
CA GLY A 277 -11.63 -45.97 32.11
C GLY A 277 -12.73 -45.49 33.06
N THR A 278 -12.86 -44.18 33.32
CA THR A 278 -13.73 -43.71 34.43
C THR A 278 -14.93 -42.87 33.98
N VAL A 279 -15.06 -42.52 32.70
CA VAL A 279 -16.20 -41.68 32.23
C VAL A 279 -17.33 -42.53 31.61
N LEU A 280 -17.13 -43.83 31.39
CA LEU A 280 -18.17 -44.68 30.79
C LEU A 280 -19.31 -45.09 31.74
N ALA A 281 -19.28 -44.68 33.01
CA ALA A 281 -20.30 -45.05 34.00
C ALA A 281 -21.37 -43.97 34.28
N ALA A 282 -21.29 -42.78 33.66
CA ALA A 282 -22.18 -41.66 34.02
C ALA A 282 -23.19 -41.22 32.93
N VAL A 283 -23.29 -41.91 31.79
CA VAL A 283 -24.25 -41.53 30.73
C VAL A 283 -25.09 -42.71 30.20
N ALA A 284 -25.28 -43.75 31.01
CA ALA A 284 -26.30 -44.76 30.76
C ALA A 284 -27.67 -44.20 31.12
N GLY A 285 -28.24 -43.41 30.21
CA GLY A 285 -29.54 -42.76 30.38
C GLY A 285 -30.21 -42.42 29.06
N GLY A 286 -30.64 -43.46 28.33
CA GLY A 286 -31.77 -43.40 27.40
C GLY A 286 -31.53 -42.73 26.04
N VAL A 287 -31.49 -43.53 24.97
CA VAL A 287 -32.58 -43.69 23.98
C VAL A 287 -32.02 -44.55 22.84
N VAL A 288 -32.74 -45.62 22.54
CA VAL A 288 -32.50 -46.53 21.42
C VAL A 288 -33.00 -45.87 20.14
N ALA A 289 -32.15 -45.80 19.10
CA ALA A 289 -32.59 -45.53 17.74
C ALA A 289 -31.93 -46.51 16.76
N VAL A 290 -32.75 -47.00 15.83
CA VAL A 290 -32.60 -48.23 15.03
C VAL A 290 -31.67 -48.02 13.81
N PRO A 291 -30.85 -49.02 13.40
CA PRO A 291 -30.01 -48.91 12.22
C PRO A 291 -30.82 -49.23 10.95
N GLY A 292 -31.16 -48.20 10.16
CA GLY A 292 -31.84 -48.37 8.87
C GLY A 292 -32.00 -47.08 8.06
N GLU A 293 -32.10 -45.92 8.70
CA GLU A 293 -32.33 -44.64 7.99
C GLU A 293 -31.06 -43.87 7.60
N LEU A 294 -29.88 -44.26 8.06
CA LEU A 294 -28.62 -43.58 7.70
C LEU A 294 -28.14 -43.89 6.26
N ALA A 295 -28.61 -44.99 5.66
CA ALA A 295 -28.23 -45.37 4.29
C ALA A 295 -29.02 -44.61 3.21
N ALA A 296 -30.25 -44.17 3.50
CA ALA A 296 -31.07 -43.41 2.55
C ALA A 296 -30.61 -41.94 2.44
N VAL A 297 -30.19 -41.35 3.58
CA VAL A 297 -29.73 -39.96 3.63
C VAL A 297 -28.33 -39.80 3.00
N ALA A 298 -27.49 -40.85 3.05
CA ALA A 298 -26.18 -40.85 2.39
C ALA A 298 -26.26 -40.87 0.85
N GLY A 299 -27.29 -41.52 0.29
CA GLY A 299 -27.51 -41.58 -1.17
C GLY A 299 -27.98 -40.26 -1.78
N GLU A 300 -28.80 -39.49 -1.05
CA GLU A 300 -29.27 -38.17 -1.51
C GLU A 300 -28.19 -37.07 -1.40
N LEU A 301 -27.29 -37.17 -0.41
CA LEU A 301 -26.14 -36.25 -0.26
C LEU A 301 -25.08 -36.45 -1.37
N ASP A 302 -24.86 -37.68 -1.84
CA ASP A 302 -23.90 -37.98 -2.91
C ASP A 302 -24.43 -37.64 -4.31
N ALA A 303 -25.76 -37.64 -4.50
CA ALA A 303 -26.42 -37.16 -5.71
C ALA A 303 -26.41 -35.61 -5.79
N ALA A 304 -26.54 -34.92 -4.66
CA ALA A 304 -26.43 -33.46 -4.58
C ALA A 304 -24.99 -32.96 -4.79
N ALA A 305 -23.98 -33.74 -4.39
CA ALA A 305 -22.57 -33.41 -4.61
C ALA A 305 -22.13 -33.48 -6.09
N LYS A 306 -22.88 -34.21 -6.94
CA LYS A 306 -22.60 -34.33 -8.39
C LYS A 306 -23.25 -33.23 -9.25
N GLN A 307 -23.99 -32.30 -8.65
CA GLN A 307 -24.60 -31.14 -9.33
C GLN A 307 -24.04 -29.79 -8.85
N SER A 308 -22.90 -29.78 -8.17
CA SER A 308 -22.16 -28.54 -7.93
C SER A 308 -21.67 -27.99 -9.28
N PRO A 309 -22.00 -26.74 -9.66
CA PRO A 309 -21.41 -26.09 -10.82
C PRO A 309 -19.89 -26.13 -10.66
N PRO A 310 -19.10 -26.29 -11.74
CA PRO A 310 -17.66 -26.29 -11.62
C PRO A 310 -17.25 -25.02 -10.88
N GLU A 311 -16.57 -25.18 -9.74
CA GLU A 311 -15.98 -24.07 -8.99
C GLU A 311 -15.24 -23.20 -9.99
N GLY A 312 -15.85 -22.06 -10.32
CA GLY A 312 -15.27 -21.08 -11.20
C GLY A 312 -14.00 -20.63 -10.52
N ARG A 313 -12.85 -21.08 -11.04
CA ARG A 313 -11.55 -20.46 -10.80
C ARG A 313 -11.82 -18.95 -10.76
N PRO A 314 -11.59 -18.24 -9.63
CA PRO A 314 -11.95 -16.84 -9.52
C PRO A 314 -11.33 -16.16 -10.73
N VAL A 315 -12.19 -15.55 -11.55
CA VAL A 315 -11.77 -14.86 -12.78
C VAL A 315 -10.78 -13.82 -12.32
N ARG A 316 -9.47 -14.12 -12.44
CA ARG A 316 -8.41 -13.16 -12.16
C ARG A 316 -8.58 -12.08 -13.21
N LEU A 317 -9.21 -10.98 -12.82
CA LEU A 317 -9.22 -9.77 -13.62
C LEU A 317 -7.77 -9.47 -14.01
N PRO A 318 -7.50 -9.13 -15.28
CA PRO A 318 -6.15 -8.80 -15.70
C PRO A 318 -5.60 -7.68 -14.81
N PRO A 319 -4.30 -7.74 -14.43
CA PRO A 319 -3.71 -6.74 -13.56
C PRO A 319 -3.81 -5.35 -14.20
N LEU A 320 -4.11 -4.33 -13.38
CA LEU A 320 -4.22 -2.95 -13.85
C LEU A 320 -2.90 -2.48 -14.49
N PRO A 321 -2.92 -1.69 -15.57
CA PRO A 321 -1.72 -1.14 -16.18
C PRO A 321 -1.02 -0.12 -15.25
N PRO A 322 0.29 0.09 -15.38
CA PRO A 322 1.00 1.13 -14.64
C PRO A 322 0.49 2.54 -15.02
N PRO A 323 0.54 3.52 -14.10
CA PRO A 323 0.07 4.88 -14.38
C PRO A 323 0.85 5.52 -15.54
N PRO A 324 0.20 6.39 -16.35
CA PRO A 324 0.86 7.10 -17.43
C PRO A 324 1.98 8.01 -16.92
N GLU A 325 3.02 8.20 -17.71
CA GLU A 325 4.12 9.11 -17.36
C GLU A 325 3.61 10.55 -17.19
N ARG A 326 4.15 11.24 -16.19
CA ARG A 326 3.80 12.64 -15.96
C ARG A 326 4.30 13.47 -17.13
N PRO A 327 3.44 14.26 -17.81
CA PRO A 327 3.90 15.12 -18.89
C PRO A 327 4.91 16.13 -18.34
N ASP A 328 6.02 16.32 -19.07
CA ASP A 328 7.02 17.32 -18.73
C ASP A 328 6.33 18.68 -18.57
N PRO A 329 6.64 19.44 -17.51
CA PRO A 329 6.09 20.78 -17.36
C PRO A 329 6.46 21.57 -18.62
N PRO A 330 5.49 22.18 -19.34
CA PRO A 330 5.84 22.93 -20.52
C PRO A 330 6.82 24.02 -20.09
N SER A 331 8.00 24.05 -20.73
CA SER A 331 9.01 25.09 -20.62
C SER A 331 8.46 26.40 -21.20
N SER A 332 7.43 26.93 -20.55
CA SER A 332 6.64 28.03 -21.06
C SER A 332 7.08 29.30 -20.37
N LEU A 333 7.23 30.35 -21.18
CA LEU A 333 7.50 31.75 -20.81
C LEU A 333 6.69 32.28 -19.60
N ARG A 334 5.66 31.56 -19.12
CA ARG A 334 4.91 31.86 -17.90
C ARG A 334 5.72 31.70 -16.61
N GLN A 335 6.82 30.95 -16.60
CA GLN A 335 7.77 30.97 -15.47
C GLN A 335 8.59 32.28 -15.41
N ARG A 336 8.62 33.08 -16.49
CA ARG A 336 9.20 34.44 -16.52
C ARG A 336 8.18 35.55 -16.25
N LEU A 337 6.86 35.27 -16.27
CA LEU A 337 5.84 36.25 -15.87
C LEU A 337 5.97 36.75 -14.43
N PRO A 338 6.33 35.95 -13.40
CA PRO A 338 6.59 36.51 -12.07
C PRO A 338 7.87 37.38 -12.05
N VAL A 339 8.83 37.15 -12.95
CA VAL A 339 10.04 38.00 -13.10
C VAL A 339 9.70 39.31 -13.81
N ILE A 340 8.82 39.29 -14.82
CA ILE A 340 8.32 40.49 -15.49
C ILE A 340 7.35 41.27 -14.59
N ALA A 341 6.55 40.59 -13.77
CA ALA A 341 5.68 41.22 -12.77
C ALA A 341 6.46 41.72 -11.54
N LEU A 342 7.59 41.10 -11.16
CA LEU A 342 8.53 41.69 -10.19
C LEU A 342 9.33 42.84 -10.79
N ALA A 343 9.61 42.84 -12.10
CA ALA A 343 10.25 43.97 -12.77
C ALA A 343 9.28 45.15 -12.93
N ALA A 344 8.02 44.90 -13.27
CA ALA A 344 6.98 45.94 -13.36
C ALA A 344 6.51 46.41 -11.97
N GLY A 345 6.37 45.48 -11.03
CA GLY A 345 6.08 45.74 -9.62
C GLY A 345 7.24 46.41 -8.90
N GLY A 346 8.49 46.04 -9.22
CA GLY A 346 9.72 46.67 -8.75
C GLY A 346 10.02 48.01 -9.43
N LEU A 347 9.54 48.25 -10.64
CA LEU A 347 9.54 49.57 -11.28
C LEU A 347 8.46 50.47 -10.64
N LEU A 348 7.27 49.94 -10.33
CA LEU A 348 6.24 50.64 -9.55
C LEU A 348 6.66 50.88 -8.09
N LEU A 349 7.37 49.94 -7.46
CA LEU A 349 7.96 50.08 -6.12
C LEU A 349 9.24 50.92 -6.12
N GLY A 350 9.98 50.98 -7.22
CA GLY A 350 11.10 51.91 -7.42
C GLY A 350 10.63 53.34 -7.60
N ILE A 351 9.45 53.54 -8.21
CA ILE A 351 8.74 54.83 -8.20
C ILE A 351 8.16 55.12 -6.79
N ALA A 352 7.80 54.08 -6.02
CA ALA A 352 7.34 54.22 -4.63
C ALA A 352 8.46 54.40 -3.58
N GLY A 353 9.70 54.02 -3.92
CA GLY A 353 10.89 54.08 -3.06
C GLY A 353 11.46 55.48 -2.85
N LYS A 354 10.87 56.51 -3.48
CA LYS A 354 10.95 57.90 -3.02
C LYS A 354 9.70 58.21 -2.19
N SER A 355 9.67 57.68 -0.97
CA SER A 355 8.53 57.63 -0.06
C SER A 355 8.23 58.96 0.67
N ASP A 356 8.29 60.09 -0.05
CA ASP A 356 7.77 61.39 0.43
C ASP A 356 6.55 61.88 -0.38
N LEU A 357 6.28 61.28 -1.54
CA LEU A 357 5.18 61.68 -2.43
C LEU A 357 3.94 60.78 -2.36
N LEU A 358 4.10 59.47 -2.11
CA LEU A 358 2.97 58.54 -2.03
C LEU A 358 2.28 58.54 -0.67
N ALA A 359 3.01 58.68 0.43
CA ALA A 359 2.42 58.75 1.77
C ALA A 359 1.36 59.87 1.90
N PRO A 360 1.60 61.12 1.44
CA PRO A 360 0.57 62.17 1.50
C PRO A 360 -0.56 61.94 0.48
N LEU A 361 -0.31 61.30 -0.66
CA LEU A 361 -1.35 60.94 -1.62
C LEU A 361 -2.26 59.82 -1.10
N LEU A 362 -1.69 58.83 -0.40
CA LEU A 362 -2.40 57.70 0.17
C LEU A 362 -3.18 58.13 1.42
N ASP A 363 -2.62 59.04 2.24
CA ASP A 363 -3.33 59.71 3.34
C ASP A 363 -4.46 60.60 2.82
N ARG A 364 -4.24 61.39 1.75
CA ARG A 364 -5.32 62.14 1.08
C ARG A 364 -6.37 61.22 0.47
N ALA A 365 -5.99 60.09 -0.12
CA ALA A 365 -6.92 59.10 -0.68
C ALA A 365 -7.72 58.35 0.40
N LEU A 366 -7.14 58.15 1.59
CA LEU A 366 -7.84 57.64 2.76
C LEU A 366 -8.83 58.70 3.29
N ARG A 367 -8.36 59.93 3.51
CA ARG A 367 -9.18 61.02 4.07
C ARG A 367 -10.31 61.45 3.14
N SER A 368 -10.11 61.40 1.82
CA SER A 368 -11.14 61.69 0.82
C SER A 368 -12.14 60.52 0.59
N GLY A 369 -11.92 59.36 1.22
CA GLY A 369 -12.78 58.18 1.04
C GLY A 369 -12.61 57.43 -0.27
N LEU A 370 -11.68 57.84 -1.15
CA LEU A 370 -11.43 57.20 -2.46
C LEU A 370 -10.93 55.76 -2.34
N LEU A 371 -10.03 55.50 -1.40
CA LEU A 371 -9.49 54.15 -1.13
C LEU A 371 -10.54 53.16 -0.60
N PRO A 372 -11.32 53.48 0.46
CA PRO A 372 -12.40 52.62 0.90
C PRO A 372 -13.52 52.49 -0.14
N GLY A 373 -13.74 53.51 -0.99
CA GLY A 373 -14.66 53.42 -2.13
C GLY A 373 -14.20 52.41 -3.19
N ALA A 374 -12.93 52.43 -3.58
CA ALA A 374 -12.37 51.44 -4.50
C ALA A 374 -12.38 50.02 -3.90
N ALA A 375 -12.09 49.88 -2.61
CA ALA A 375 -12.20 48.62 -1.90
C ALA A 375 -13.64 48.08 -1.88
N ALA A 376 -14.63 48.95 -1.65
CA ALA A 376 -16.05 48.58 -1.70
C ALA A 376 -16.47 48.05 -3.08
N VAL A 377 -16.03 48.71 -4.17
CA VAL A 377 -16.27 48.25 -5.55
C VAL A 377 -15.62 46.87 -5.79
N GLY A 378 -14.36 46.68 -5.37
CA GLY A 378 -13.66 45.40 -5.50
C GLY A 378 -14.34 44.26 -4.73
N LEU A 379 -14.79 44.52 -3.50
CA LEU A 379 -15.52 43.56 -2.67
C LEU A 379 -16.89 43.20 -3.26
N CYS A 380 -17.65 44.19 -3.78
CA CYS A 380 -18.92 43.96 -4.46
C CYS A 380 -18.74 43.14 -5.75
N TRP A 381 -17.68 43.41 -6.52
CA TRP A 381 -17.34 42.63 -7.71
C TRP A 381 -17.01 41.17 -7.35
N GLY A 382 -16.20 40.96 -6.30
CA GLY A 382 -15.90 39.62 -5.77
C GLY A 382 -17.15 38.88 -5.29
N ALA A 383 -18.08 39.58 -4.62
CA ALA A 383 -19.36 39.02 -4.22
C ALA A 383 -20.22 38.61 -5.42
N PHE A 384 -20.29 39.45 -6.46
CA PHE A 384 -21.03 39.13 -7.68
C PHE A 384 -20.43 37.93 -8.41
N ALA A 385 -19.09 37.81 -8.44
CA ALA A 385 -18.41 36.63 -8.97
C ALA A 385 -18.77 35.36 -8.19
N CYS A 386 -18.83 35.42 -6.86
CA CYS A 386 -19.26 34.31 -6.01
C CYS A 386 -20.74 33.93 -6.23
N LEU A 387 -21.63 34.91 -6.37
CA LEU A 387 -23.05 34.67 -6.65
C LEU A 387 -23.26 34.08 -8.05
N ARG A 388 -22.49 34.54 -9.04
CA ARG A 388 -22.48 33.98 -10.38
C ARG A 388 -22.05 32.51 -10.32
N LEU A 389 -20.97 32.21 -9.60
CA LEU A 389 -20.48 30.85 -9.41
C LEU A 389 -21.50 29.96 -8.69
N LYS A 390 -22.14 30.48 -7.63
CA LYS A 390 -23.25 29.83 -6.93
C LYS A 390 -24.37 29.45 -7.88
N ARG A 391 -24.86 30.41 -8.68
CA ARG A 391 -25.93 30.15 -9.67
C ARG A 391 -25.53 29.11 -10.70
N PHE A 392 -24.26 29.08 -11.13
CA PHE A 392 -23.79 28.05 -12.05
C PHE A 392 -23.85 26.65 -11.44
N VAL A 393 -23.41 26.49 -10.19
CA VAL A 393 -23.52 25.22 -9.48
C VAL A 393 -25.00 24.83 -9.30
N GLU A 394 -25.86 25.75 -8.87
CA GLU A 394 -27.29 25.49 -8.67
C GLU A 394 -28.04 25.15 -9.97
N ASN A 395 -27.64 25.74 -11.10
CA ASN A 395 -28.28 25.53 -12.40
C ASN A 395 -27.74 24.30 -13.15
N THR A 396 -26.71 23.62 -12.63
CA THR A 396 -26.17 22.40 -13.25
C THR A 396 -26.87 21.18 -12.64
N PRO A 397 -27.77 20.49 -13.36
CA PRO A 397 -28.43 19.33 -12.80
C PRO A 397 -27.48 18.13 -12.68
N THR A 398 -27.66 17.36 -11.60
CA THR A 398 -27.03 16.05 -11.45
C THR A 398 -27.50 15.12 -12.58
N SER A 399 -26.56 14.73 -13.45
CA SER A 399 -26.83 13.91 -14.62
C SER A 399 -26.40 12.47 -14.37
N ARG A 400 -27.19 11.50 -14.86
CA ARG A 400 -26.78 10.10 -14.91
C ARG A 400 -25.74 9.91 -16.01
N ILE A 401 -24.73 9.09 -15.76
CA ILE A 401 -23.62 8.88 -16.69
C ILE A 401 -24.12 8.32 -18.03
N ARG A 402 -25.12 7.43 -18.02
CA ARG A 402 -25.68 6.84 -19.25
C ARG A 402 -26.30 7.84 -20.23
N SER A 403 -26.72 9.00 -19.73
CA SER A 403 -27.48 10.02 -20.47
C SER A 403 -26.84 11.41 -20.31
N LEU A 404 -25.53 11.42 -20.11
CA LEU A 404 -24.76 12.63 -19.88
C LEU A 404 -24.72 13.51 -21.14
N ALA A 405 -25.08 14.79 -21.02
CA ALA A 405 -24.92 15.75 -22.11
C ALA A 405 -23.45 16.18 -22.25
N MET A 406 -23.03 16.53 -23.47
CA MET A 406 -21.73 17.16 -23.70
C MET A 406 -21.75 18.61 -23.17
N GLY A 407 -20.68 19.03 -22.51
CA GLY A 407 -20.62 20.35 -21.86
C GLY A 407 -20.44 20.27 -20.34
N LEU A 408 -20.80 21.33 -19.61
CA LEU A 408 -20.68 21.34 -18.15
C LEU A 408 -21.71 20.39 -17.53
N VAL A 409 -21.22 19.48 -16.69
CA VAL A 409 -22.05 18.45 -16.06
C VAL A 409 -21.64 18.22 -14.61
N GLU A 410 -22.63 17.84 -13.81
CA GLU A 410 -22.48 17.39 -12.43
C GLU A 410 -22.80 15.89 -12.39
N VAL A 411 -21.83 15.07 -11.97
CA VAL A 411 -21.98 13.61 -11.85
C VAL A 411 -21.58 13.12 -10.47
N ARG A 412 -22.20 12.03 -10.04
CA ARG A 412 -21.89 11.36 -8.77
C ARG A 412 -21.82 9.86 -9.00
N GLY A 413 -20.76 9.24 -8.52
CA GLY A 413 -20.57 7.79 -8.66
C GLY A 413 -19.45 7.27 -7.78
N ARG A 414 -19.22 5.96 -7.83
CA ARG A 414 -18.08 5.30 -7.20
C ARG A 414 -16.85 5.41 -8.07
N ALA A 415 -15.72 5.77 -7.48
CA ALA A 415 -14.45 5.82 -8.18
C ALA A 415 -13.88 4.41 -8.36
N ILE A 416 -13.43 4.10 -9.57
CA ILE A 416 -12.82 2.84 -9.96
C ILE A 416 -11.42 3.14 -10.50
N ARG A 417 -10.42 2.36 -10.09
CA ARG A 417 -9.06 2.55 -10.59
C ARG A 417 -8.95 2.04 -12.01
N ARG A 418 -8.39 2.89 -12.88
CA ARG A 418 -8.00 2.52 -14.26
C ARG A 418 -6.55 2.06 -14.35
N TYR A 419 -5.70 2.57 -13.46
CA TYR A 419 -4.28 2.29 -13.38
C TYR A 419 -3.92 1.80 -11.97
N ALA A 420 -2.82 1.06 -11.86
CA ALA A 420 -2.25 0.58 -10.60
C ALA A 420 -1.59 1.73 -9.80
N LEU A 421 -2.35 2.77 -9.48
CA LEU A 421 -1.90 3.93 -8.73
C LEU A 421 -1.83 3.62 -7.24
N VAL A 422 -0.68 3.92 -6.64
CA VAL A 422 -0.38 3.70 -5.22
C VAL A 422 0.11 5.01 -4.62
N ALA A 423 -0.37 5.31 -3.43
CA ALA A 423 0.06 6.48 -2.70
C ALA A 423 1.48 6.31 -2.13
N PRO A 424 2.38 7.29 -2.30
CA PRO A 424 3.80 7.13 -2.00
C PRO A 424 4.13 6.93 -0.52
N MET A 425 3.33 7.47 0.41
CA MET A 425 3.58 7.40 1.86
C MET A 425 2.92 6.16 2.47
N THR A 426 1.60 6.03 2.30
CA THR A 426 0.82 4.94 2.92
C THR A 426 0.84 3.63 2.12
N GLN A 427 1.41 3.65 0.91
CA GLN A 427 1.44 2.53 -0.02
C GLN A 427 0.05 1.92 -0.28
N SER A 428 -0.99 2.75 -0.20
CA SER A 428 -2.37 2.34 -0.38
C SER A 428 -2.82 2.55 -1.83
N ALA A 429 -3.57 1.58 -2.36
CA ALA A 429 -4.25 1.68 -3.64
C ALA A 429 -5.27 2.84 -3.62
N CYS A 430 -5.17 3.76 -4.57
CA CYS A 430 -6.00 4.96 -4.63
C CYS A 430 -6.31 5.36 -6.08
N VAL A 431 -7.34 6.19 -6.28
CA VAL A 431 -7.63 6.83 -7.59
C VAL A 431 -6.95 8.19 -7.71
N TRP A 432 -6.62 8.81 -6.58
CA TRP A 432 -5.91 10.09 -6.51
C TRP A 432 -5.16 10.23 -5.19
N TYR A 433 -3.99 10.89 -5.22
CA TYR A 433 -3.27 11.30 -4.01
C TYR A 433 -2.64 12.70 -4.17
N ARG A 434 -2.37 13.34 -3.02
CA ARG A 434 -1.51 14.53 -2.90
C ARG A 434 -0.62 14.40 -1.68
N LEU A 435 0.70 14.46 -1.90
CA LEU A 435 1.71 14.43 -0.86
C LEU A 435 2.32 15.83 -0.70
N ARG A 436 2.27 16.36 0.53
CA ARG A 436 2.88 17.64 0.92
C ARG A 436 3.96 17.37 1.95
N ARG A 437 5.18 17.82 1.66
CA ARG A 437 6.31 17.78 2.61
C ARG A 437 6.47 19.15 3.24
N TYR A 438 6.48 19.18 4.57
CA TYR A 438 6.73 20.37 5.35
C TYR A 438 8.05 20.23 6.09
N ARG A 439 8.77 21.34 6.23
CA ARG A 439 9.95 21.48 7.07
C ARG A 439 9.73 22.59 8.08
N ARG A 440 10.15 22.34 9.31
CA ARG A 440 10.10 23.32 10.39
C ARG A 440 11.20 24.36 10.19
N ASP A 441 10.84 25.64 10.28
CA ASP A 441 11.80 26.74 10.24
C ASP A 441 12.43 27.00 11.63
N GLN A 442 13.41 27.92 11.69
CA GLN A 442 14.06 28.32 12.95
C GLN A 442 13.11 28.97 13.97
N ARG A 443 11.91 29.39 13.54
CA ARG A 443 10.86 30.00 14.38
C ARG A 443 9.76 29.00 14.75
N ASN A 444 10.02 27.70 14.57
CA ASN A 444 9.10 26.60 14.86
C ASN A 444 7.80 26.59 14.03
N ASN A 445 7.79 27.23 12.86
CA ASN A 445 6.67 27.22 11.93
C ASN A 445 6.87 26.18 10.83
N TRP A 446 5.79 25.52 10.43
CA TRP A 446 5.81 24.56 9.32
C TRP A 446 5.75 25.27 7.97
N THR A 447 6.76 25.06 7.14
CA THR A 447 6.85 25.62 5.79
C THR A 447 6.75 24.52 4.74
N LEU A 448 5.91 24.71 3.73
CA LEU A 448 5.76 23.74 2.64
C LEU A 448 7.02 23.76 1.78
N THR A 449 7.74 22.64 1.74
CA THR A 449 9.00 22.50 0.98
C THR A 449 8.76 21.90 -0.40
N SER A 450 7.85 20.92 -0.50
CA SER A 450 7.51 20.30 -1.78
C SER A 450 6.10 19.74 -1.78
N GLN A 451 5.48 19.73 -2.95
CA GLN A 451 4.17 19.13 -3.19
C GLN A 451 4.22 18.26 -4.44
N SER A 452 3.69 17.04 -4.35
CA SER A 452 3.46 16.14 -5.47
C SER A 452 2.03 15.62 -5.45
N ASP A 453 1.45 15.39 -6.62
CA ASP A 453 0.08 14.91 -6.76
C ASP A 453 -0.05 14.04 -8.01
N SER A 454 -1.07 13.18 -8.01
CA SER A 454 -1.38 12.27 -9.12
C SER A 454 -2.38 12.85 -10.12
N GLY A 455 -2.50 14.17 -10.24
CA GLY A 455 -3.49 14.83 -11.09
C GLY A 455 -3.37 14.55 -12.59
N HIS A 456 -2.31 13.87 -13.04
CA HIS A 456 -2.10 13.45 -14.42
C HIS A 456 -2.65 12.04 -14.72
N VAL A 457 -3.12 11.31 -13.70
CA VAL A 457 -3.56 9.91 -13.83
C VAL A 457 -5.10 9.87 -13.92
N PRO A 458 -5.66 9.47 -15.07
CA PRO A 458 -7.11 9.33 -15.20
C PRO A 458 -7.67 8.15 -14.40
N PHE A 459 -8.91 8.26 -13.93
CA PHE A 459 -9.63 7.16 -13.28
C PHE A 459 -11.07 7.07 -13.81
N VAL A 460 -11.81 6.03 -13.45
CA VAL A 460 -13.18 5.82 -13.91
C VAL A 460 -14.17 6.15 -12.79
N LEU A 461 -15.31 6.72 -13.15
CA LEU A 461 -16.43 6.94 -12.24
C LEU A 461 -17.63 6.10 -12.72
N ASP A 462 -18.25 5.36 -11.81
CA ASP A 462 -19.40 4.48 -12.07
C ASP A 462 -20.57 4.83 -11.16
N ASP A 463 -21.69 5.27 -11.73
CA ASP A 463 -22.90 5.63 -11.00
C ASP A 463 -23.93 4.48 -10.94
N GLY A 464 -23.57 3.29 -11.43
CA GLY A 464 -24.43 2.13 -11.61
C GLY A 464 -25.28 2.17 -12.89
N SER A 465 -25.36 3.32 -13.56
CA SER A 465 -26.04 3.49 -14.86
C SER A 465 -25.07 3.44 -16.05
N GLY A 466 -23.82 3.84 -15.83
CA GLY A 466 -22.75 3.80 -16.82
C GLY A 466 -21.41 4.21 -16.23
N ARG A 467 -20.36 4.21 -17.07
CA ARG A 467 -18.99 4.57 -16.70
C ARG A 467 -18.50 5.78 -17.49
N VAL A 468 -17.71 6.61 -16.84
CA VAL A 468 -17.07 7.78 -17.46
C VAL A 468 -15.65 7.94 -16.97
N VAL A 469 -14.75 8.35 -17.86
CA VAL A 469 -13.35 8.60 -17.50
C VAL A 469 -13.23 10.01 -16.95
N ILE A 470 -12.57 10.17 -15.82
CA ILE A 470 -12.23 11.46 -15.22
C ILE A 470 -10.75 11.71 -15.44
N ASP A 471 -10.41 12.83 -16.08
CA ASP A 471 -9.07 13.39 -16.11
C ASP A 471 -8.97 14.45 -15.00
N PRO A 472 -8.27 14.15 -13.87
CA PRO A 472 -8.18 15.08 -12.74
C PRO A 472 -7.27 16.29 -13.00
N ALA A 473 -6.67 16.43 -14.19
CA ALA A 473 -5.73 17.49 -14.46
C ALA A 473 -6.37 18.88 -14.31
N GLY A 474 -5.81 19.67 -13.40
CA GLY A 474 -6.30 21.02 -13.10
C GLY A 474 -7.62 21.05 -12.31
N ALA A 475 -8.05 19.92 -11.74
CA ALA A 475 -9.14 19.87 -10.78
C ALA A 475 -8.72 20.46 -9.44
N THR A 476 -9.65 21.15 -8.79
CA THR A 476 -9.59 21.33 -7.34
C THR A 476 -10.09 20.05 -6.72
N VAL A 477 -9.19 19.28 -6.10
CA VAL A 477 -9.54 18.01 -5.44
C VAL A 477 -9.69 18.22 -3.94
N ARG A 478 -10.82 17.76 -3.39
CA ARG A 478 -11.13 17.75 -1.96
C ARG A 478 -11.27 16.29 -1.50
N ALA A 479 -10.15 15.72 -1.08
CA ALA A 479 -10.12 14.44 -0.39
C ALA A 479 -10.55 14.63 1.07
N LYS A 480 -11.27 13.66 1.63
CA LYS A 480 -11.63 13.64 3.05
C LYS A 480 -10.58 12.91 3.88
N THR A 481 -9.92 11.91 3.28
CA THR A 481 -8.88 11.13 3.95
C THR A 481 -7.56 11.89 3.92
N GLU A 482 -7.03 12.20 5.11
CA GLU A 482 -5.72 12.81 5.31
C GLU A 482 -4.94 11.97 6.33
N GLN A 483 -3.70 11.66 6.01
CA GLN A 483 -2.76 10.99 6.91
C GLN A 483 -1.51 11.85 7.06
N THR A 484 -1.04 11.98 8.29
CA THR A 484 0.22 12.69 8.60
C THR A 484 1.24 11.66 9.07
N GLY A 485 2.46 11.76 8.57
CA GLY A 485 3.57 10.91 9.00
C GLY A 485 4.80 11.72 9.40
N PHE A 486 5.53 11.22 10.39
CA PHE A 486 6.78 11.79 10.88
C PHE A 486 7.96 10.84 10.62
N PRO A 487 9.18 11.37 10.44
CA PRO A 487 10.35 10.54 10.18
C PRO A 487 10.58 9.54 11.32
N GLY A 488 10.82 8.27 10.97
CA GLY A 488 11.02 7.18 11.92
C GLY A 488 9.75 6.46 12.40
N GLU A 489 8.55 6.92 12.02
CA GLU A 489 7.32 6.18 12.29
C GLU A 489 7.14 5.01 11.30
N SER A 490 6.65 3.88 11.81
CA SER A 490 6.38 2.64 11.06
C SER A 490 5.24 2.78 10.02
N THR A 491 4.54 3.91 10.01
CA THR A 491 3.52 4.28 9.02
C THR A 491 4.11 4.76 7.69
N LEU A 492 5.42 5.04 7.65
CA LEU A 492 6.13 5.46 6.43
C LEU A 492 6.75 4.24 5.72
N LEU A 493 6.22 3.86 4.56
CA LEU A 493 6.87 2.91 3.66
C LEU A 493 7.30 3.62 2.36
N GLY A 494 8.60 3.56 2.03
CA GLY A 494 9.17 4.14 0.81
C GLY A 494 10.02 5.39 1.06
N ALA A 495 10.11 6.29 0.07
CA ALA A 495 11.02 7.44 0.00
C ALA A 495 10.88 8.51 1.12
N ALA A 496 10.10 8.24 2.17
CA ALA A 496 9.87 9.09 3.32
C ALA A 496 10.65 8.66 4.59
N THR A 497 11.47 7.61 4.53
CA THR A 497 12.28 7.14 5.67
C THR A 497 13.48 8.04 5.99
N ASP A 498 13.94 8.86 5.03
CA ASP A 498 15.23 9.56 5.10
C ASP A 498 15.11 11.04 5.51
N GLY A 499 14.13 11.38 6.37
CA GLY A 499 13.95 12.77 6.86
C GLY A 499 14.50 13.01 8.27
N GLY A 500 14.94 14.24 8.53
CA GLY A 500 15.30 14.70 9.88
C GLY A 500 14.06 14.98 10.75
N PRO A 501 14.21 15.09 12.09
CA PRO A 501 13.09 15.25 13.04
C PRO A 501 12.22 16.51 12.84
N ASP A 502 12.71 17.45 12.03
CA ASP A 502 12.04 18.71 11.67
C ASP A 502 11.24 18.63 10.36
N GLU A 503 11.01 17.42 9.84
CA GLU A 503 10.18 17.20 8.66
C GLU A 503 8.87 16.51 9.03
N LYS A 504 7.80 16.80 8.27
CA LYS A 504 6.55 16.04 8.30
C LYS A 504 5.99 15.90 6.90
N TRP A 505 5.29 14.80 6.67
CA TRP A 505 4.55 14.57 5.43
C TRP A 505 3.05 14.53 5.72
N VAL A 506 2.28 15.12 4.81
CA VAL A 506 0.83 15.07 4.83
C VAL A 506 0.40 14.48 3.49
N GLU A 507 -0.20 13.30 3.53
CA GLU A 507 -0.75 12.60 2.37
C GLU A 507 -2.27 12.66 2.41
N GLU A 508 -2.87 13.20 1.37
CA GLU A 508 -4.31 13.17 1.15
C GLU A 508 -4.63 12.14 0.07
N LEU A 509 -5.68 11.34 0.28
CA LEU A 509 -6.00 10.20 -0.57
C LEU A 509 -7.49 10.12 -0.90
N ILE A 510 -7.77 9.61 -2.10
CA ILE A 510 -9.10 9.10 -2.45
C ILE A 510 -8.98 7.61 -2.77
N TYR A 511 -9.62 6.78 -1.94
CA TYR A 511 -9.63 5.33 -2.14
C TYR A 511 -10.51 4.91 -3.33
N GLU A 512 -10.22 3.71 -3.84
CA GLU A 512 -11.13 3.02 -4.75
C GLU A 512 -12.46 2.71 -4.06
N GLY A 513 -13.56 2.77 -4.80
CA GLY A 513 -14.92 2.53 -4.31
C GLY A 513 -15.54 3.72 -3.60
N THR A 514 -14.76 4.75 -3.24
CA THR A 514 -15.26 5.98 -2.62
C THR A 514 -16.25 6.69 -3.56
N THR A 515 -17.35 7.18 -2.99
CA THR A 515 -18.33 7.96 -3.75
C THR A 515 -17.84 9.38 -3.95
N LEU A 516 -17.64 9.76 -5.20
CA LEU A 516 -17.18 11.09 -5.59
C LEU A 516 -18.29 11.91 -6.24
N TYR A 517 -18.21 13.20 -5.97
CA TYR A 517 -18.90 14.26 -6.66
C TYR A 517 -17.92 14.92 -7.64
N VAL A 518 -18.29 14.99 -8.93
CA VAL A 518 -17.46 15.62 -9.96
C VAL A 518 -18.28 16.65 -10.72
N LEU A 519 -17.79 17.89 -10.73
CA LEU A 519 -18.29 18.98 -11.57
C LEU A 519 -17.21 19.32 -12.59
N GLY A 520 -17.48 19.09 -13.88
CA GLY A 520 -16.50 19.28 -14.94
C GLY A 520 -17.12 19.35 -16.34
N GLN A 521 -16.27 19.45 -17.36
CA GLN A 521 -16.73 19.48 -18.75
C GLN A 521 -16.62 18.08 -19.38
N ALA A 522 -17.75 17.55 -19.82
CA ALA A 522 -17.85 16.33 -20.59
C ALA A 522 -17.55 16.58 -22.07
N ARG A 523 -16.67 15.75 -22.62
CA ARG A 523 -16.22 15.77 -24.01
C ARG A 523 -16.02 14.34 -24.51
N PRO A 524 -16.15 14.09 -25.83
CA PRO A 524 -15.95 12.75 -26.37
C PRO A 524 -14.50 12.31 -26.13
N ALA A 525 -14.30 11.07 -25.67
CA ALA A 525 -12.97 10.51 -25.36
C ALA A 525 -12.02 10.45 -26.58
N ARG A 526 -12.57 10.62 -27.79
CA ARG A 526 -11.88 10.57 -29.08
C ARG A 526 -10.80 11.65 -29.28
N GLU A 527 -10.81 12.72 -28.47
CA GLU A 527 -9.84 13.83 -28.58
C GLU A 527 -8.49 13.61 -27.86
N VAL A 528 -8.30 12.49 -27.14
CA VAL A 528 -7.03 12.22 -26.43
C VAL A 528 -5.98 11.57 -27.33
N GLY A 529 -6.37 11.04 -28.50
CA GLY A 529 -5.42 10.87 -29.58
C GLY A 529 -5.07 12.25 -30.13
N ALA A 530 -3.78 12.58 -30.22
CA ALA A 530 -3.37 13.74 -30.99
C ALA A 530 -4.06 13.66 -32.36
N GLY A 531 -4.86 14.68 -32.72
CA GLY A 531 -5.51 14.70 -34.05
C GLY A 531 -4.46 14.54 -35.14
N LEU A 532 -4.86 14.34 -36.40
CA LEU A 532 -3.93 14.14 -37.51
C LEU A 532 -2.74 15.14 -37.46
N ARG A 533 -3.03 16.42 -37.20
CA ARG A 533 -2.03 17.50 -37.03
C ARG A 533 -1.08 17.34 -35.85
N GLY A 534 -1.54 16.76 -34.74
CA GLY A 534 -0.71 16.53 -33.56
C GLY A 534 0.16 15.29 -33.71
N ARG A 535 -0.35 14.22 -34.34
CA ARG A 535 0.44 13.03 -34.71
C ARG A 535 1.53 13.37 -35.72
N THR A 536 1.23 14.20 -36.72
CA THR A 536 2.22 14.65 -37.69
C THR A 536 3.30 15.53 -37.06
N ALA A 537 2.92 16.42 -36.13
CA ALA A 537 3.88 17.22 -35.38
C ALA A 537 4.83 16.35 -34.53
N GLU A 538 4.33 15.27 -33.92
CA GLU A 538 5.13 14.33 -33.12
C GLU A 538 6.04 13.47 -34.00
N LEU A 539 5.55 12.95 -35.14
CA LEU A 539 6.38 12.23 -36.12
C LEU A 539 7.50 13.12 -36.65
N LEU A 540 7.22 14.38 -36.97
CA LEU A 540 8.22 15.36 -37.38
C LEU A 540 9.22 15.67 -36.26
N ARG A 541 8.77 15.69 -35.00
CA ARG A 541 9.65 15.90 -33.84
C ARG A 541 10.60 14.73 -33.66
N ARG A 542 10.10 13.49 -33.74
CA ARG A 542 10.91 12.27 -33.70
C ARG A 542 11.89 12.22 -34.86
N LEU A 543 11.45 12.60 -36.05
CA LEU A 543 12.32 12.71 -37.22
C LEU A 543 13.47 13.70 -36.98
N LYS A 544 13.20 14.86 -36.35
CA LYS A 544 14.24 15.84 -35.98
C LYS A 544 15.24 15.34 -34.94
N LEU A 545 14.85 14.37 -34.11
CA LEU A 545 15.69 13.82 -33.04
C LEU A 545 16.61 12.68 -33.54
N ASP A 546 16.37 12.15 -34.74
CA ASP A 546 17.17 11.07 -35.33
C ASP A 546 17.97 11.58 -36.56
N PRO A 547 19.26 11.92 -36.37
CA PRO A 547 20.14 12.36 -37.47
C PRO A 547 20.30 11.33 -38.59
N HIS A 548 20.14 10.03 -38.31
CA HIS A 548 20.24 8.99 -39.33
C HIS A 548 18.96 8.88 -40.16
N ALA A 549 17.80 9.17 -39.58
CA ALA A 549 16.54 9.23 -40.32
C ALA A 549 16.45 10.48 -41.20
N LEU A 550 16.98 11.63 -40.75
CA LEU A 550 17.04 12.85 -41.55
C LEU A 550 17.86 12.70 -42.84
N ARG A 551 18.94 11.91 -42.80
CA ARG A 551 19.78 11.60 -43.97
C ARG A 551 19.05 10.88 -45.11
N ARG A 552 17.86 10.31 -44.86
CA ARG A 552 17.07 9.65 -45.91
C ARG A 552 16.38 10.64 -46.84
N TYR A 553 16.21 11.88 -46.37
CA TYR A 553 15.56 12.96 -47.11
C TYR A 553 16.57 13.96 -47.71
N ASP A 554 17.84 13.87 -47.30
CA ASP A 554 18.99 14.60 -47.86
C ASP A 554 19.44 13.94 -49.18
N THR A 555 18.88 14.43 -50.30
CA THR A 555 19.06 13.85 -51.64
C THR A 555 20.32 14.39 -52.31
N ASN A 556 20.71 15.62 -51.96
CA ASN A 556 21.87 16.30 -52.52
C ASN A 556 23.18 15.99 -51.76
N GLY A 557 23.10 15.38 -50.57
CA GLY A 557 24.24 14.91 -49.78
C GLY A 557 25.05 16.03 -49.12
N ASP A 558 24.48 17.22 -48.97
CA ASP A 558 25.17 18.40 -48.43
C ASP A 558 25.10 18.50 -46.89
N GLY A 559 24.35 17.59 -46.25
CA GLY A 559 24.18 17.53 -44.80
C GLY A 559 23.17 18.55 -44.24
N ARG A 560 22.40 19.25 -45.08
CA ARG A 560 21.38 20.24 -44.71
C ARG A 560 20.12 20.07 -45.56
N LEU A 561 18.98 19.80 -44.91
CA LEU A 561 17.72 19.72 -45.66
C LEU A 561 17.28 21.08 -46.18
N ASP A 562 17.07 21.16 -47.48
CA ASP A 562 16.44 22.31 -48.13
C ASP A 562 14.90 22.31 -47.96
N ALA A 563 14.23 23.31 -48.53
CA ALA A 563 12.79 23.47 -48.37
C ALA A 563 11.97 22.36 -49.03
N ASP A 564 12.46 21.79 -50.14
CA ASP A 564 11.77 20.77 -50.92
C ASP A 564 11.98 19.38 -50.29
N GLU A 565 13.19 19.09 -49.84
CA GLU A 565 13.53 17.91 -49.04
C GLU A 565 12.77 17.88 -47.71
N TRP A 566 12.60 19.05 -47.07
CA TRP A 566 11.79 19.17 -45.87
C TRP A 566 10.29 18.98 -46.13
N GLN A 567 9.80 19.39 -47.29
CA GLN A 567 8.40 19.18 -47.67
C GLN A 567 8.10 17.69 -47.90
N ALA A 568 9.01 16.95 -48.52
CA ALA A 568 8.91 15.50 -48.66
C ALA A 568 8.83 14.77 -47.30
N ALA A 569 9.67 15.19 -46.34
CA ALA A 569 9.62 14.67 -44.97
C ALA A 569 8.29 14.96 -44.24
N ARG A 570 7.63 16.08 -44.56
CA ARG A 570 6.31 16.42 -44.02
C ARG A 570 5.20 15.60 -44.65
N ASP A 571 5.24 15.43 -45.96
CA ASP A 571 4.22 14.67 -46.69
C ASP A 571 4.25 13.18 -46.28
N ASP A 572 5.45 12.60 -46.09
CA ASP A 572 5.61 11.24 -45.56
C ASP A 572 5.10 11.12 -44.12
N ALA A 573 5.37 12.11 -43.26
CA ALA A 573 4.83 12.13 -41.90
C ALA A 573 3.30 12.26 -41.87
N GLU A 574 2.71 13.02 -42.79
CA GLU A 574 1.24 13.12 -42.98
C GLU A 574 0.63 11.81 -43.44
N GLN A 575 1.25 11.12 -44.39
CA GLN A 575 0.79 9.82 -44.88
C GLN A 575 0.90 8.72 -43.81
N LEU A 576 2.02 8.67 -43.08
CA LEU A 576 2.20 7.73 -41.97
C LEU A 576 1.18 7.95 -40.84
N ALA A 577 0.95 9.21 -40.46
CA ALA A 577 -0.06 9.53 -39.44
C ALA A 577 -1.48 9.15 -39.89
N ALA A 578 -1.80 9.33 -41.18
CA ALA A 578 -3.09 8.93 -41.74
C ALA A 578 -3.24 7.40 -41.81
N ALA A 579 -2.18 6.67 -42.18
CA ALA A 579 -2.16 5.22 -42.25
C ALA A 579 -2.30 4.57 -40.86
N GLU A 580 -1.58 5.08 -39.85
CA GLU A 580 -1.74 4.65 -38.45
C GLU A 580 -3.17 4.89 -37.95
N GLN A 581 -3.81 5.99 -38.36
CA GLN A 581 -5.20 6.27 -38.00
C GLN A 581 -6.21 5.30 -38.65
N LEU A 582 -5.90 4.78 -39.84
CA LEU A 582 -6.73 3.82 -40.55
C LEU A 582 -6.47 2.37 -40.10
N GLY A 583 -5.26 2.07 -39.61
CA GLY A 583 -4.82 0.73 -39.21
C GLY A 583 -5.11 0.34 -37.76
N GLU A 584 -5.51 1.27 -36.88
CA GLU A 584 -5.91 0.94 -35.51
C GLU A 584 -7.20 0.08 -35.50
N PRO A 585 -7.16 -1.15 -34.95
CA PRO A 585 -8.35 -1.98 -34.79
C PRO A 585 -9.43 -1.20 -34.05
N ARG A 586 -10.59 -1.07 -34.69
CA ARG A 586 -11.73 -0.30 -34.21
C ARG A 586 -12.43 -1.08 -33.10
N GLU A 587 -11.87 -1.11 -31.91
CA GLU A 587 -12.61 -1.57 -30.73
C GLU A 587 -13.76 -0.58 -30.45
N PRO A 588 -15.00 -1.04 -30.23
CA PRO A 588 -16.07 -0.16 -29.80
C PRO A 588 -15.66 0.45 -28.46
N ALA A 589 -15.47 1.77 -28.44
CA ALA A 589 -15.06 2.49 -27.24
C ALA A 589 -16.05 2.20 -26.09
N VAL A 590 -15.60 1.42 -25.10
CA VAL A 590 -16.39 1.07 -23.92
C VAL A 590 -16.71 2.32 -23.08
N ASP A 591 -15.86 3.35 -23.17
CA ASP A 591 -16.00 4.62 -22.45
C ASP A 591 -16.01 5.83 -23.40
N PRO A 592 -17.16 6.25 -23.94
CA PRO A 592 -17.22 7.29 -24.98
C PRO A 592 -16.96 8.72 -24.48
N VAL A 593 -16.93 8.95 -23.16
CA VAL A 593 -16.93 10.29 -22.57
C VAL A 593 -15.80 10.47 -21.55
N LEU A 594 -15.14 11.63 -21.63
CA LEU A 594 -14.12 12.12 -20.71
C LEU A 594 -14.64 13.38 -20.02
N LEU A 595 -14.58 13.43 -18.69
CA LEU A 595 -14.72 14.66 -17.92
C LEU A 595 -13.34 15.21 -17.60
N GLY A 596 -13.13 16.49 -17.89
CA GLY A 596 -11.91 17.18 -17.48
C GLY A 596 -12.14 18.68 -17.26
N LYS A 597 -11.04 19.42 -17.19
CA LYS A 597 -11.08 20.86 -16.94
C LYS A 597 -11.90 21.63 -18.01
N PRO A 598 -12.86 22.48 -17.60
CA PRO A 598 -13.59 23.34 -18.51
C PRO A 598 -12.70 24.39 -19.21
N SER A 599 -13.03 24.74 -20.45
CA SER A 599 -12.28 25.75 -21.23
C SER A 599 -12.40 27.20 -20.72
N HIS A 600 -13.52 27.56 -20.08
CA HIS A 600 -13.83 28.96 -19.72
C HIS A 600 -14.05 29.17 -18.23
N GLY A 601 -13.01 29.55 -17.46
CA GLY A 601 -13.13 30.17 -16.12
C GLY A 601 -13.98 29.43 -15.06
N MET A 602 -14.43 28.22 -15.35
CA MET A 602 -15.38 27.46 -14.54
C MET A 602 -14.62 26.52 -13.61
N PRO A 603 -15.16 26.28 -12.40
CA PRO A 603 -14.49 25.45 -11.43
C PRO A 603 -14.55 23.99 -11.91
N PHE A 604 -13.40 23.34 -11.91
CA PHE A 604 -13.32 21.89 -12.03
C PHE A 604 -13.13 21.33 -10.63
N LEU A 605 -14.11 20.60 -10.11
CA LEU A 605 -14.14 20.12 -8.73
C LEU A 605 -14.32 18.62 -8.68
N ILE A 606 -13.48 17.96 -7.90
CA ILE A 606 -13.63 16.56 -7.50
C ILE A 606 -13.68 16.56 -5.97
N ALA A 607 -14.79 16.12 -5.39
CA ALA A 607 -14.97 16.14 -3.94
C ALA A 607 -15.47 14.80 -3.43
N GLU A 608 -14.91 14.36 -2.30
CA GLU A 608 -15.37 13.20 -1.57
C GLU A 608 -16.53 13.57 -0.64
N GLY A 609 -17.71 13.00 -0.87
CA GLY A 609 -18.88 13.14 0.01
C GLY A 609 -19.56 14.52 0.07
N GLU A 610 -19.03 15.56 -0.58
CA GLU A 610 -19.72 16.86 -0.69
C GLU A 610 -20.83 16.80 -1.75
N THR A 611 -21.95 17.49 -1.49
CA THR A 611 -23.01 17.69 -2.49
C THR A 611 -22.91 19.06 -3.13
N GLY A 612 -23.41 19.22 -4.37
CA GLY A 612 -23.45 20.52 -5.05
C GLY A 612 -24.16 21.61 -4.22
N GLY A 613 -25.16 21.22 -3.43
CA GLY A 613 -25.87 22.11 -2.51
C GLY A 613 -24.99 22.70 -1.40
N ASP A 614 -24.05 21.92 -0.85
CA ASP A 614 -23.15 22.41 0.20
C ASP A 614 -22.15 23.43 -0.35
N LEU A 615 -21.69 23.22 -1.58
CA LEU A 615 -20.83 24.17 -2.28
C LEU A 615 -21.56 25.49 -2.60
N ALA A 616 -22.81 25.40 -3.08
CA ALA A 616 -23.65 26.56 -3.36
C ALA A 616 -23.91 27.40 -2.09
N LYS A 617 -24.18 26.74 -0.95
CA LYS A 617 -24.33 27.41 0.36
C LYS A 617 -23.07 28.17 0.77
N ARG A 618 -21.89 27.56 0.63
CA ARG A 618 -20.61 28.21 0.96
C ARG A 618 -20.35 29.44 0.09
N TYR A 619 -20.52 29.35 -1.22
CA TYR A 619 -20.38 30.51 -2.10
C TYR A 619 -21.41 31.61 -1.78
N GLY A 620 -22.63 31.23 -1.40
CA GLY A 620 -23.64 32.16 -0.89
C GLY A 620 -23.20 32.88 0.38
N TRP A 621 -22.63 32.16 1.34
CA TRP A 621 -22.12 32.74 2.58
C TRP A 621 -20.92 33.66 2.34
N PHE A 622 -19.94 33.24 1.52
CA PHE A 622 -18.82 34.10 1.13
C PHE A 622 -19.29 35.38 0.41
N ALA A 623 -20.26 35.27 -0.49
CA ALA A 623 -20.85 36.44 -1.13
C ALA A 623 -21.52 37.37 -0.11
N ALA A 624 -22.27 36.84 0.86
CA ALA A 624 -22.91 37.63 1.90
C ALA A 624 -21.87 38.37 2.77
N VAL A 625 -20.80 37.69 3.17
CA VAL A 625 -19.69 38.30 3.94
C VAL A 625 -18.99 39.40 3.13
N LEU A 626 -18.69 39.15 1.85
CA LEU A 626 -18.09 40.16 0.96
C LEU A 626 -19.00 41.36 0.75
N LEU A 627 -20.32 41.16 0.63
CA LEU A 627 -21.30 42.26 0.55
C LEU A 627 -21.37 43.06 1.85
N MET A 628 -21.34 42.40 3.01
CA MET A 628 -21.32 43.07 4.31
C MET A 628 -20.07 43.94 4.48
N PHE A 629 -18.88 43.42 4.18
CA PHE A 629 -17.65 44.20 4.22
C PHE A 629 -17.62 45.30 3.15
N GLY A 630 -18.16 45.02 1.95
CA GLY A 630 -18.31 46.02 0.90
C GLY A 630 -19.22 47.17 1.32
N ALA A 631 -20.35 46.88 1.96
CA ALA A 631 -21.27 47.88 2.50
C ALA A 631 -20.63 48.70 3.62
N ALA A 632 -19.89 48.06 4.54
CA ALA A 632 -19.17 48.76 5.59
C ALA A 632 -18.09 49.70 5.03
N ALA A 633 -17.31 49.23 4.04
CA ALA A 633 -16.32 50.04 3.33
C ALA A 633 -16.96 51.21 2.57
N PHE A 634 -18.13 51.00 1.96
CA PHE A 634 -18.90 52.04 1.29
C PHE A 634 -19.41 53.10 2.27
N ILE A 635 -19.99 52.70 3.41
CA ILE A 635 -20.45 53.62 4.47
C ILE A 635 -19.27 54.44 4.99
N LEU A 636 -18.12 53.79 5.22
CA LEU A 636 -16.89 54.47 5.64
C LEU A 636 -16.40 55.47 4.58
N ALA A 637 -16.44 55.09 3.31
CA ALA A 637 -16.07 55.98 2.20
C ALA A 637 -16.97 57.23 2.14
N VAL A 638 -18.28 57.05 2.27
CA VAL A 638 -19.25 58.15 2.27
C VAL A 638 -19.04 59.07 3.48
N LYS A 639 -18.83 58.49 4.67
CA LYS A 639 -18.56 59.27 5.88
C LYS A 639 -17.29 60.12 5.74
N LEU A 640 -16.19 59.51 5.28
CA LEU A 640 -14.93 60.20 5.07
C LEU A 640 -15.03 61.28 3.97
N ALA A 641 -15.78 61.02 2.91
CA ALA A 641 -16.06 62.02 1.88
C ALA A 641 -16.86 63.22 2.44
N LEU A 642 -17.89 62.97 3.25
CA LEU A 642 -18.69 64.03 3.89
C LEU A 642 -17.85 64.84 4.88
N ASP A 643 -17.06 64.18 5.73
CA ASP A 643 -16.16 64.83 6.70
C ASP A 643 -15.09 65.65 5.95
N HIS A 644 -14.60 65.16 4.80
CA HIS A 644 -13.69 65.91 3.95
C HIS A 644 -14.36 67.17 3.37
N PHE A 645 -15.57 67.06 2.80
CA PHE A 645 -16.31 68.20 2.24
C PHE A 645 -16.73 69.23 3.29
N GLN A 646 -16.92 68.84 4.56
CA GLN A 646 -17.20 69.77 5.67
C GLN A 646 -15.93 70.46 6.21
N SER A 647 -14.75 69.90 5.92
CA SER A 647 -13.45 70.47 6.32
C SER A 647 -12.83 71.44 5.30
N TRP A 648 -13.49 71.60 4.16
CA TRP A 648 -13.24 72.63 3.14
C TRP A 648 -14.25 73.77 3.31
#